data_AF-G2DZB5-F1
#
_entry.id   AF-G2DZB5-F1
#
_cell.length_a   1.000
_cell.length_b   1.000
_cell.length_c   1.000
_cell.angle_alpha   90.00
_cell.angle_beta   90.00
_cell.angle_gamma   90.00
#
_symmetry.space_group_name_H-M   'P 1'
#
loop_
_entity.id
_entity.type
_entity.pdbx_description
1 polymer ?
#
loop_
_entity_poly.entity_id
_entity_poly.type
_entity_poly.pdbx_seq_one_letter_code
_entity_poly.pdbx_strand_id
1 'polypeptide(L)'
;MRFSMVPVMLATALILVGQTPRTEATALDDYVAKPDPSYGYSYEETRQGWGYGIHVVDMTSQQWRSPSEVDRTLWRHELLIAVPWIFHSGNQGTAILIVNGGGNIKPGGTENDELLGIMAATTGSVVAMLSQVPNQPLQFADESAPREEDAILAYGMDKYLTTGDPEWLPQLPMTKAVVRALDSIQTFAATYPGVWPTLPTIDDAIIVGGSKRGWTTWLTAAVESSKGEASRIRAILPASIDLLHLDAQFDHHWEAYGFYAPAIQDYVDFDIPCRTATPEGQAMLEIIDPYAYRDRLTMPKLVVNSSGDQFFLPDSSQFYWAGLPEPKQLRYSFNTDHSQSQDLPSVILPTLSWLSDVLDDTPSPRIDWTRDSDGSIRVWTDSTPKTVKLWQTTNPNARDFRLDTIGAAWTSTPLQPSTDGSYVGRVAPPPEGWTAFAVEVTFPGATAIPTPLESDEILTTDVHVVPEILPYAGTVCPAYPRSPIWLPDNDAAVDHGWRFVDAPSGYTDAVVIAGPPSFRGPDPGVARLRAVGPAGFELRFQEWDYRARLFDDVYHAIEDVPFAVLEPGRRIMTDGSVWEVGTFDLGGTQDWKPISFGTAFDAAPKLFLTVQTANGIQAVTARARQVTATGFQAALFEEEALNEGHTGEVVGYLAIHSPTGSGLIDLGDDEVSYALQSVSADTRWTQVLGQQVRLEEEASLDPETDHVQETLDALLLGDGFFVQQVTDYGSDTTALRRLESSSEVAAP
;
A
#
# COMPACT_ATOMS: atom_id res chain seq x y z
N MET A 1 -15.95 -10.92 78.00
CA MET A 1 -16.85 -10.65 76.87
C MET A 1 -16.08 -9.78 75.88
N ARG A 2 -15.72 -10.36 74.74
CA ARG A 2 -14.83 -9.77 73.74
C ARG A 2 -15.66 -8.90 72.78
N PHE A 3 -15.26 -7.65 72.58
CA PHE A 3 -15.81 -6.77 71.55
C PHE A 3 -15.11 -7.08 70.22
N SER A 4 -15.89 -7.47 69.21
CA SER A 4 -15.40 -7.66 67.84
C SER A 4 -15.23 -6.32 67.14
N MET A 5 -14.00 -6.06 66.66
CA MET A 5 -13.70 -5.04 65.66
C MET A 5 -14.08 -5.56 64.27
N VAL A 6 -14.82 -4.75 63.52
CA VAL A 6 -15.08 -4.94 62.08
C VAL A 6 -13.97 -4.24 61.30
N PRO A 7 -13.29 -4.90 60.34
CA PRO A 7 -12.29 -4.24 59.50
C PRO A 7 -12.98 -3.51 58.34
N VAL A 8 -12.60 -2.24 58.14
CA VAL A 8 -12.91 -1.47 56.93
C VAL A 8 -11.89 -1.85 55.87
N MET A 9 -12.33 -2.52 54.79
CA MET A 9 -11.51 -2.70 53.58
C MET A 9 -11.51 -1.40 52.78
N LEU A 10 -10.34 -0.76 52.63
CA LEU A 10 -10.10 0.22 51.57
C LEU A 10 -10.00 -0.55 50.24
N ALA A 11 -10.92 -0.29 49.31
CA ALA A 11 -10.79 -0.70 47.93
C ALA A 11 -9.88 0.31 47.20
N THR A 12 -8.65 -0.09 46.89
CA THR A 12 -7.75 0.64 46.00
C THR A 12 -8.23 0.41 44.57
N ALA A 13 -8.85 1.41 43.95
CA ALA A 13 -9.15 1.38 42.52
C ALA A 13 -7.83 1.46 41.74
N LEU A 14 -7.37 0.34 41.18
CA LEU A 14 -6.35 0.36 40.13
C LEU A 14 -6.99 0.99 38.89
N ILE A 15 -6.63 2.23 38.59
CA ILE A 15 -6.84 2.80 37.26
C ILE A 15 -5.82 2.10 36.36
N LEU A 16 -6.27 1.07 35.62
CA LEU A 16 -5.54 0.60 34.45
C LEU A 16 -5.59 1.75 33.43
N VAL A 17 -4.53 2.55 33.40
CA VAL A 17 -4.22 3.36 32.23
C VAL A 17 -3.93 2.36 31.12
N GLY A 18 -4.88 2.17 30.21
CA GLY A 18 -4.63 1.44 28.98
C GLY A 18 -3.45 2.11 28.28
N GLN A 19 -2.31 1.42 28.24
CA GLN A 19 -1.24 1.82 27.35
C GLN A 19 -1.77 1.53 25.95
N THR A 20 -2.14 2.58 25.22
CA THR A 20 -2.22 2.49 23.76
C THR A 20 -0.89 1.94 23.26
N PRO A 21 -0.88 0.91 22.40
CA PRO A 21 0.35 0.40 21.83
C PRO A 21 1.05 1.57 21.15
N ARG A 22 2.22 1.93 21.68
CA ARG A 22 3.06 2.97 21.09
C ARG A 22 3.68 2.34 19.87
N THR A 23 3.33 2.81 18.68
CA THR A 23 4.01 2.43 17.43
C THR A 23 5.51 2.59 17.66
N GLU A 24 6.31 1.55 17.40
CA GLU A 24 7.76 1.66 17.55
C GLU A 24 8.30 2.81 16.68
N ALA A 25 9.22 3.59 17.23
CA ALA A 25 9.82 4.73 16.55
C ALA A 25 10.70 4.23 15.39
N THR A 26 10.54 4.80 14.20
CA THR A 26 11.36 4.44 13.02
C THR A 26 12.63 5.27 12.94
N ALA A 27 13.56 4.88 12.05
CA ALA A 27 14.77 5.67 11.78
C ALA A 27 14.44 7.10 11.31
N LEU A 28 13.35 7.27 10.57
CA LEU A 28 12.85 8.58 10.15
C LEU A 28 12.36 9.40 11.36
N ASP A 29 11.57 8.80 12.26
CA ASP A 29 11.08 9.46 13.48
C ASP A 29 12.26 9.93 14.35
N ASP A 30 13.22 9.04 14.57
CA ASP A 30 14.42 9.31 15.37
C ASP A 30 15.26 10.45 14.79
N TYR A 31 15.47 10.44 13.46
CA TYR A 31 16.25 11.48 12.79
C TYR A 31 15.61 12.87 12.90
N VAL A 32 14.29 12.95 12.68
CA VAL A 32 13.55 14.21 12.74
C VAL A 32 13.47 14.74 14.18
N ALA A 33 13.30 13.85 15.15
CA ALA A 33 13.24 14.19 16.58
C ALA A 33 14.59 14.62 17.16
N LYS A 34 15.71 14.12 16.61
CA LYS A 34 17.08 14.46 17.04
C LYS A 34 17.28 15.98 17.07
N PRO A 35 17.56 16.60 18.24
CA PRO A 35 17.84 18.03 18.32
C PRO A 35 19.06 18.42 17.49
N ASP A 36 19.00 19.56 16.80
CA ASP A 36 20.14 20.12 16.08
C ASP A 36 20.40 21.56 16.58
N PRO A 37 21.57 21.85 17.16
CA PRO A 37 21.88 23.19 17.66
C PRO A 37 22.06 24.24 16.56
N SER A 38 22.16 23.82 15.29
CA SER A 38 22.24 24.70 14.13
C SER A 38 20.86 25.23 13.70
N TYR A 39 19.76 24.65 14.20
CA TYR A 39 18.42 25.13 13.87
C TYR A 39 18.21 26.56 14.36
N GLY A 40 17.69 27.42 13.48
CA GLY A 40 17.31 28.78 13.80
C GLY A 40 16.81 29.52 12.57
N TYR A 41 16.15 30.66 12.77
CA TYR A 41 15.69 31.51 11.68
C TYR A 41 15.87 33.00 12.00
N SER A 42 16.04 33.81 10.95
CA SER A 42 16.05 35.27 11.01
C SER A 42 15.01 35.85 10.06
N TYR A 43 14.29 36.87 10.53
CA TYR A 43 13.45 37.67 9.67
C TYR A 43 14.32 38.65 8.87
N GLU A 44 14.13 38.68 7.56
CA GLU A 44 14.90 39.53 6.65
C GLU A 44 14.09 40.78 6.28
N GLU A 45 12.94 40.61 5.63
CA GLU A 45 12.14 41.72 5.13
C GLU A 45 10.64 41.39 5.01
N THR A 46 9.84 42.43 4.78
CA THR A 46 8.43 42.31 4.42
C THR A 46 8.20 43.01 3.08
N ARG A 47 7.55 42.31 2.15
CA ARG A 47 7.12 42.83 0.86
C ARG A 47 5.60 42.94 0.86
N GLN A 48 5.08 44.09 0.47
CA GLN A 48 3.63 44.33 0.48
C GLN A 48 3.04 44.06 -0.90
N GLY A 49 1.94 43.30 -0.93
CA GLY A 49 1.11 43.09 -2.10
C GLY A 49 -0.29 43.69 -1.92
N TRP A 50 -1.17 43.41 -2.87
CA TRP A 50 -2.56 43.87 -2.76
C TRP A 50 -3.38 42.88 -1.92
N GLY A 51 -3.68 43.24 -0.67
CA GLY A 51 -4.48 42.40 0.23
C GLY A 51 -3.67 41.41 1.07
N TYR A 52 -2.34 41.44 1.00
CA TYR A 52 -1.45 40.54 1.73
C TYR A 52 -0.06 41.17 1.96
N GLY A 53 0.68 40.64 2.93
CA GLY A 53 2.12 40.89 3.11
C GLY A 53 2.92 39.58 3.05
N ILE A 54 4.04 39.59 2.34
CA ILE A 54 4.99 38.47 2.28
C ILE A 54 6.14 38.76 3.24
N HIS A 55 6.38 37.86 4.18
CA HIS A 55 7.51 37.93 5.11
C HIS A 55 8.58 36.94 4.68
N VAL A 56 9.79 37.45 4.45
CA VAL A 56 10.95 36.66 4.03
C VAL A 56 11.74 36.25 5.27
N VAL A 57 11.91 34.96 5.47
CA VAL A 57 12.61 34.37 6.61
C VAL A 57 13.75 33.48 6.10
N ASP A 58 14.97 33.72 6.58
CA ASP A 58 16.13 32.85 6.36
C ASP A 58 16.15 31.80 7.48
N MET A 59 15.97 30.53 7.13
CA MET A 59 15.89 29.43 8.08
C MET A 59 17.05 28.45 7.86
N THR A 60 17.79 28.14 8.91
CA THR A 60 18.66 26.96 8.95
C THR A 60 17.91 25.82 9.63
N SER A 61 17.74 24.68 8.94
CA SER A 61 16.97 23.54 9.45
C SER A 61 17.81 22.59 10.29
N GLN A 62 19.00 22.24 9.79
CA GLN A 62 19.94 21.32 10.43
C GLN A 62 21.35 21.41 9.83
N GLN A 63 22.27 20.68 10.43
CA GLN A 63 23.49 20.21 9.77
C GLN A 63 23.28 18.78 9.23
N TRP A 64 23.73 18.52 8.02
CA TRP A 64 23.68 17.21 7.38
C TRP A 64 25.06 16.82 6.83
N ARG A 65 25.46 15.57 7.10
CA ARG A 65 26.79 14.99 6.82
C ARG A 65 27.95 15.82 7.38
N SER A 66 29.16 15.29 7.25
CA SER A 66 30.39 15.94 7.69
C SER A 66 31.05 16.76 6.57
N PRO A 67 31.89 17.76 6.92
CA PRO A 67 32.67 18.50 5.93
C PRO A 67 33.69 17.64 5.15
N SER A 68 33.97 16.43 5.62
CA SER A 68 34.78 15.44 4.88
C SER A 68 34.01 14.69 3.80
N GLU A 69 32.68 14.75 3.82
CA GLU A 69 31.80 14.02 2.89
C GLU A 69 31.13 14.95 1.87
N VAL A 70 30.79 16.18 2.28
CA VAL A 70 30.07 17.14 1.44
C VAL A 70 30.58 18.58 1.65
N ASP A 71 30.59 19.37 0.58
CA ASP A 71 31.05 20.76 0.57
C ASP A 71 30.23 21.69 1.47
N ARG A 72 28.93 21.43 1.59
CA ARG A 72 27.99 22.24 2.37
C ARG A 72 27.17 21.37 3.30
N THR A 73 27.45 21.51 4.59
CA THR A 73 26.76 20.73 5.63
C THR A 73 25.57 21.45 6.24
N LEU A 74 25.54 22.78 6.26
CA LEU A 74 24.40 23.55 6.78
C LEU A 74 23.28 23.65 5.74
N TRP A 75 22.11 23.14 6.10
CA TRP A 75 20.90 23.22 5.26
C TRP A 75 20.16 24.52 5.55
N ARG A 76 20.27 25.46 4.60
CA ARG A 76 19.66 26.80 4.66
C ARG A 76 18.54 26.95 3.65
N HIS A 77 17.47 27.60 4.05
CA HIS A 77 16.23 27.66 3.32
C HIS A 77 15.68 29.09 3.32
N GLU A 78 15.07 29.48 2.22
CA GLU A 78 14.14 30.60 2.19
C GLU A 78 12.75 30.10 2.59
N LEU A 79 12.19 30.70 3.64
CA LEU A 79 10.83 30.51 4.09
C LEU A 79 10.05 31.81 3.84
N LEU A 80 9.14 31.79 2.87
CA LEU A 80 8.21 32.88 2.61
C LEU A 80 6.94 32.64 3.42
N ILE A 81 6.44 33.65 4.13
CA ILE A 81 5.18 33.59 4.88
C ILE A 81 4.26 34.70 4.39
N ALA A 82 3.26 34.34 3.59
CA ALA A 82 2.21 35.21 3.11
C ALA A 82 1.08 35.33 4.13
N VAL A 83 0.79 36.56 4.54
CA VAL A 83 -0.23 36.88 5.54
C VAL A 83 -1.30 37.74 4.89
N PRO A 84 -2.56 37.28 4.82
CA PRO A 84 -3.64 38.06 4.23
C PRO A 84 -4.05 39.20 5.18
N TRP A 85 -4.49 40.32 4.62
CA TRP A 85 -5.01 41.45 5.38
C TRP A 85 -6.37 41.16 6.03
N ILE A 86 -7.13 40.22 5.44
CA ILE A 86 -8.44 39.80 5.91
C ILE A 86 -8.41 38.27 6.02
N PHE A 87 -8.57 37.78 7.24
CA PHE A 87 -8.82 36.36 7.50
C PHE A 87 -10.30 36.07 7.33
N HIS A 88 -10.63 35.11 6.49
CA HIS A 88 -12.01 34.72 6.22
C HIS A 88 -12.23 33.20 6.14
N SER A 89 -11.17 32.40 6.31
CA SER A 89 -11.29 30.95 6.51
C SER A 89 -12.06 30.63 7.80
N GLY A 90 -12.77 29.51 7.80
CA GLY A 90 -13.46 28.94 8.96
C GLY A 90 -12.49 28.51 10.05
N ASN A 91 -11.30 28.03 9.68
CA ASN A 91 -10.19 27.73 10.57
C ASN A 91 -9.00 28.67 10.29
N GLN A 92 -8.81 29.65 11.17
CA GLN A 92 -7.72 30.62 11.08
C GLN A 92 -6.40 30.07 11.66
N GLY A 93 -6.45 28.94 12.38
CA GLY A 93 -5.27 28.28 12.96
C GLY A 93 -4.55 27.34 12.00
N THR A 94 -5.13 27.05 10.84
CA THR A 94 -4.51 26.21 9.81
C THR A 94 -3.78 27.06 8.77
N ALA A 95 -2.49 26.78 8.58
CA ALA A 95 -1.70 27.34 7.48
C ALA A 95 -1.68 26.39 6.26
N ILE A 96 -1.34 26.91 5.08
CA ILE A 96 -0.91 26.08 3.93
C ILE A 96 0.61 26.19 3.84
N LEU A 97 1.33 25.07 3.88
CA LEU A 97 2.79 25.02 3.68
C LEU A 97 3.13 24.31 2.38
N ILE A 98 3.64 25.08 1.41
CA ILE A 98 4.13 24.58 0.13
C ILE A 98 5.61 24.22 0.27
N VAL A 99 5.94 22.96 0.05
CA VAL A 99 7.31 22.46 -0.02
C VAL A 99 7.81 22.65 -1.45
N ASN A 100 8.82 23.49 -1.61
CA ASN A 100 9.33 23.94 -2.90
C ASN A 100 10.81 23.57 -3.10
N GLY A 101 11.20 23.59 -4.37
CA GLY A 101 12.56 23.39 -4.83
C GLY A 101 13.46 24.61 -4.77
N GLY A 102 14.38 24.65 -5.72
CA GLY A 102 15.37 25.70 -5.85
C GLY A 102 16.75 25.28 -5.35
N GLY A 103 17.76 26.07 -5.72
CA GLY A 103 19.14 25.85 -5.32
C GLY A 103 19.66 26.98 -4.43
N ASN A 104 20.75 26.71 -3.73
CA ASN A 104 21.44 27.65 -2.84
C ASN A 104 22.29 28.70 -3.58
N ILE A 105 22.38 28.62 -4.92
CA ILE A 105 23.25 29.48 -5.74
C ILE A 105 22.54 30.78 -6.18
N LYS A 106 21.20 30.84 -6.13
CA LYS A 106 20.45 32.08 -6.40
C LYS A 106 19.86 32.64 -5.10
N PRO A 107 20.15 33.91 -4.74
CA PRO A 107 19.40 34.59 -3.68
C PRO A 107 17.94 34.79 -4.10
N GLY A 108 17.05 34.84 -3.10
CA GLY A 108 15.61 34.99 -3.22
C GLY A 108 15.15 35.98 -4.28
N GLY A 109 14.14 35.57 -5.06
CA GLY A 109 13.43 36.42 -6.02
C GLY A 109 12.04 36.81 -5.52
N THR A 110 11.34 37.64 -6.28
CA THR A 110 9.90 37.95 -6.05
C THR A 110 8.98 37.05 -6.89
N GLU A 111 9.53 36.00 -7.54
CA GLU A 111 8.82 35.18 -8.52
C GLU A 111 7.61 34.44 -7.92
N ASN A 112 7.70 34.07 -6.64
CA ASN A 112 6.62 33.35 -5.94
C ASN A 112 5.70 34.28 -5.13
N ASP A 113 6.06 35.55 -4.94
CA ASP A 113 5.34 36.47 -4.04
C ASP A 113 3.90 36.70 -4.47
N GLU A 114 3.66 36.84 -5.78
CA GLU A 114 2.32 37.09 -6.33
C GLU A 114 1.42 35.87 -6.20
N LEU A 115 1.90 34.68 -6.54
CA LEU A 115 1.15 33.43 -6.39
C LEU A 115 0.77 33.19 -4.92
N LEU A 116 1.75 33.24 -4.02
CA LEU A 116 1.53 33.02 -2.57
C LEU A 116 0.57 34.05 -1.98
N GLY A 117 0.73 35.31 -2.38
CA GLY A 117 -0.15 36.38 -1.94
C GLY A 117 -1.59 36.23 -2.42
N ILE A 118 -1.79 35.88 -3.69
CA ILE A 118 -3.12 35.60 -4.26
C ILE A 118 -3.75 34.42 -3.52
N MET A 119 -2.99 33.35 -3.26
CA MET A 119 -3.50 32.22 -2.48
C MET A 119 -3.94 32.67 -1.10
N ALA A 120 -3.06 33.32 -0.33
CA ALA A 120 -3.37 33.78 1.03
C ALA A 120 -4.60 34.69 1.07
N ALA A 121 -4.72 35.63 0.13
CA ALA A 121 -5.88 36.51 0.03
C ALA A 121 -7.17 35.75 -0.34
N THR A 122 -7.06 34.76 -1.25
CA THR A 122 -8.21 33.98 -1.75
C THR A 122 -8.70 32.98 -0.72
N THR A 123 -7.80 32.29 -0.02
CA THR A 123 -8.14 31.33 1.05
C THR A 123 -8.41 32.01 2.38
N GLY A 124 -7.96 33.26 2.55
CA GLY A 124 -8.10 33.98 3.82
C GLY A 124 -7.29 33.37 4.96
N SER A 125 -6.22 32.64 4.63
CA SER A 125 -5.36 31.91 5.57
C SER A 125 -3.88 32.24 5.35
N VAL A 126 -3.03 31.90 6.32
CA VAL A 126 -1.58 32.02 6.17
C VAL A 126 -1.09 30.99 5.16
N VAL A 127 -0.34 31.43 4.15
CA VAL A 127 0.30 30.53 3.18
C VAL A 127 1.81 30.71 3.28
N ALA A 128 2.53 29.63 3.52
CA ALA A 128 3.98 29.60 3.59
C ALA A 128 4.58 28.77 2.47
N MET A 129 5.81 29.10 2.07
CA MET A 129 6.59 28.32 1.11
C MET A 129 7.99 28.10 1.65
N LEU A 130 8.40 26.84 1.76
CA LEU A 130 9.75 26.44 2.12
C LEU A 130 10.51 26.03 0.86
N SER A 131 11.56 26.77 0.50
CA SER A 131 12.41 26.46 -0.67
C SER A 131 13.67 25.66 -0.29
N GLN A 132 14.43 25.25 -1.31
CA GLN A 132 15.65 24.46 -1.19
C GLN A 132 15.43 23.12 -0.48
N VAL A 133 14.37 22.40 -0.87
CA VAL A 133 14.11 21.01 -0.46
C VAL A 133 14.18 20.12 -1.71
N PRO A 134 15.26 19.36 -1.95
CA PRO A 134 16.47 19.23 -1.13
C PRO A 134 17.40 20.45 -1.19
N ASN A 135 18.32 20.54 -0.22
CA ASN A 135 19.28 21.64 -0.13
C ASN A 135 20.44 21.41 -1.11
N GLN A 136 20.39 22.03 -2.29
CA GLN A 136 21.25 21.70 -3.43
C GLN A 136 21.83 22.92 -4.17
N PRO A 137 22.74 22.78 -5.15
CA PRO A 137 23.60 21.62 -5.41
C PRO A 137 24.50 21.30 -4.23
N LEU A 138 24.94 20.04 -4.17
CA LEU A 138 25.94 19.53 -3.22
C LEU A 138 27.08 18.85 -3.97
N GLN A 139 28.32 19.20 -3.60
CA GLN A 139 29.53 18.52 -4.08
C GLN A 139 29.97 17.51 -3.03
N PHE A 140 29.84 16.22 -3.36
CA PHE A 140 30.34 15.14 -2.53
C PHE A 140 31.85 14.93 -2.73
N ALA A 141 32.54 14.54 -1.67
CA ALA A 141 33.99 14.49 -1.62
C ALA A 141 34.62 13.41 -2.52
N ASP A 142 33.87 12.37 -2.85
CA ASP A 142 34.26 11.27 -3.73
C ASP A 142 33.74 11.43 -5.17
N GLU A 143 33.05 12.53 -5.46
CA GLU A 143 32.50 12.83 -6.78
C GLU A 143 33.25 13.98 -7.45
N SER A 144 33.25 13.99 -8.78
CA SER A 144 33.92 15.04 -9.56
C SER A 144 32.99 16.20 -9.96
N ALA A 145 31.68 16.02 -9.81
CA ALA A 145 30.65 16.98 -10.14
C ALA A 145 29.62 17.08 -9.01
N PRO A 146 28.98 18.25 -8.83
CA PRO A 146 27.90 18.40 -7.87
C PRO A 146 26.65 17.66 -8.36
N ARG A 147 25.84 17.20 -7.41
CA ARG A 147 24.54 16.56 -7.65
C ARG A 147 23.40 17.51 -7.28
N GLU A 148 22.26 17.36 -7.96
CA GLU A 148 21.01 18.10 -7.75
C GLU A 148 19.81 17.15 -7.91
N GLU A 149 18.65 17.50 -7.34
CA GLU A 149 17.39 16.80 -7.55
C GLU A 149 17.51 15.26 -7.33
N ASP A 150 17.02 14.44 -8.27
CA ASP A 150 17.03 12.98 -8.19
C ASP A 150 18.44 12.39 -8.07
N ALA A 151 19.44 13.04 -8.69
CA ALA A 151 20.83 12.61 -8.57
C ALA A 151 21.37 12.64 -7.13
N ILE A 152 20.86 13.53 -6.26
CA ILE A 152 21.18 13.54 -4.83
C ILE A 152 20.50 12.36 -4.13
N LEU A 153 19.22 12.13 -4.40
CA LEU A 153 18.43 11.06 -3.78
C LEU A 153 19.01 9.69 -4.14
N ALA A 154 19.25 9.43 -5.43
CA ALA A 154 19.80 8.17 -5.91
C ALA A 154 21.21 7.88 -5.35
N TYR A 155 22.08 8.90 -5.29
CA TYR A 155 23.40 8.77 -4.68
C TYR A 155 23.32 8.48 -3.17
N GLY A 156 22.40 9.14 -2.45
CA GLY A 156 22.18 8.86 -1.03
C GLY A 156 21.65 7.45 -0.77
N MET A 157 20.79 6.94 -1.65
CA MET A 157 20.32 5.55 -1.63
C MET A 157 21.46 4.57 -1.88
N ASP A 158 22.32 4.81 -2.88
CA ASP A 158 23.52 3.98 -3.11
C ASP A 158 24.46 3.93 -1.89
N LYS A 159 24.68 5.09 -1.25
CA LYS A 159 25.48 5.18 -0.03
C LYS A 159 24.87 4.41 1.12
N TYR A 160 23.55 4.52 1.32
CA TYR A 160 22.86 3.70 2.32
C TYR A 160 23.06 2.21 2.04
N LEU A 161 22.77 1.76 0.82
CA LEU A 161 22.88 0.36 0.43
C LEU A 161 24.30 -0.20 0.53
N THR A 162 25.32 0.66 0.52
CA THR A 162 26.73 0.27 0.67
C THR A 162 27.22 0.33 2.12
N THR A 163 26.63 1.19 2.96
CA THR A 163 27.17 1.50 4.30
C THR A 163 26.25 1.12 5.46
N GLY A 164 24.95 0.94 5.19
CA GLY A 164 23.89 0.77 6.19
C GLY A 164 23.55 2.02 7.00
N ASP A 165 24.14 3.18 6.69
CA ASP A 165 23.92 4.42 7.46
C ASP A 165 22.70 5.20 6.91
N PRO A 166 21.57 5.25 7.64
CA PRO A 166 20.34 5.90 7.19
C PRO A 166 20.50 7.42 7.02
N GLU A 167 21.48 8.05 7.69
CA GLU A 167 21.69 9.50 7.54
C GLU A 167 22.23 9.88 6.15
N TRP A 168 22.55 8.91 5.26
CA TRP A 168 22.81 9.18 3.85
C TRP A 168 21.56 9.46 3.02
N LEU A 169 20.39 9.05 3.48
CA LEU A 169 19.12 9.16 2.76
C LEU A 169 18.61 10.61 2.81
N PRO A 170 18.61 11.38 1.70
CA PRO A 170 18.28 12.81 1.72
C PRO A 170 16.81 13.09 2.08
N GLN A 171 15.93 12.11 1.96
CA GLN A 171 14.54 12.18 2.39
C GLN A 171 14.40 12.53 3.87
N LEU A 172 15.35 12.12 4.72
CA LEU A 172 15.37 12.41 6.16
C LEU A 172 15.59 13.91 6.46
N PRO A 173 16.69 14.56 6.02
CA PRO A 173 16.88 16.00 6.19
C PRO A 173 15.84 16.84 5.41
N MET A 174 15.32 16.35 4.28
CA MET A 174 14.19 17.01 3.61
C MET A 174 12.96 17.08 4.51
N THR A 175 12.57 15.95 5.11
CA THR A 175 11.43 15.87 6.03
C THR A 175 11.64 16.73 7.28
N LYS A 176 12.85 16.68 7.85
CA LYS A 176 13.20 17.51 9.01
C LYS A 176 13.11 19.00 8.70
N ALA A 177 13.49 19.44 7.50
CA ALA A 177 13.38 20.83 7.10
C ALA A 177 11.92 21.33 7.10
N VAL A 178 10.97 20.50 6.64
CA VAL A 178 9.54 20.83 6.68
C VAL A 178 9.03 20.92 8.14
N VAL A 179 9.42 19.97 8.99
CA VAL A 179 9.08 20.00 10.42
C VAL A 179 9.63 21.25 11.13
N ARG A 180 10.84 21.68 10.77
CA ARG A 180 11.42 22.94 11.28
C ARG A 180 10.77 24.19 10.69
N ALA A 181 10.24 24.12 9.46
CA ALA A 181 9.42 25.20 8.92
C ALA A 181 8.11 25.36 9.68
N LEU A 182 7.45 24.26 10.07
CA LEU A 182 6.28 24.32 10.96
C LEU A 182 6.60 25.05 12.27
N ASP A 183 7.70 24.67 12.95
CA ASP A 183 8.14 25.35 14.17
C ASP A 183 8.36 26.86 13.95
N SER A 184 8.96 27.21 12.82
CA SER A 184 9.31 28.59 12.47
C SER A 184 8.07 29.42 12.14
N ILE A 185 7.07 28.85 11.45
CA ILE A 185 5.78 29.49 11.16
C ILE A 185 5.03 29.75 12.46
N GLN A 186 4.94 28.76 13.35
CA GLN A 186 4.24 28.89 14.64
C GLN A 186 4.91 29.97 15.51
N THR A 187 6.24 29.96 15.59
CA THR A 187 6.99 30.95 16.37
C THR A 187 6.90 32.34 15.74
N PHE A 188 6.96 32.44 14.41
CA PHE A 188 6.79 33.70 13.68
C PHE A 188 5.41 34.31 13.95
N ALA A 189 4.34 33.53 13.84
CA ALA A 189 2.97 33.99 14.10
C ALA A 189 2.80 34.47 15.55
N ALA A 190 3.33 33.71 16.53
CA ALA A 190 3.25 34.04 17.95
C ALA A 190 4.07 35.29 18.36
N THR A 191 5.15 35.58 17.64
CA THR A 191 6.07 36.68 17.95
C THR A 191 5.95 37.86 17.00
N TYR A 192 4.99 37.82 16.08
CA TYR A 192 4.84 38.81 15.03
C TYR A 192 4.65 40.23 15.60
N PRO A 193 5.56 41.17 15.32
CA PRO A 193 5.51 42.50 15.91
C PRO A 193 4.54 43.46 15.18
N GLY A 194 3.96 43.04 14.06
CA GLY A 194 3.07 43.89 13.27
C GLY A 194 1.76 44.16 14.00
N VAL A 195 1.33 45.42 13.95
CA VAL A 195 0.08 45.87 14.60
C VAL A 195 -1.15 45.46 13.79
N TRP A 196 -1.00 45.29 12.48
CA TRP A 196 -2.06 44.89 11.56
C TRP A 196 -1.50 44.19 10.32
N PRO A 197 -2.09 43.07 9.86
CA PRO A 197 -3.13 42.30 10.56
C PRO A 197 -2.56 41.60 11.82
N THR A 198 -3.41 41.34 12.81
CA THR A 198 -3.03 40.48 13.94
C THR A 198 -3.05 39.04 13.48
N LEU A 199 -1.93 38.32 13.61
CA LEU A 199 -1.85 36.92 13.23
C LEU A 199 -2.57 36.04 14.25
N PRO A 200 -3.38 35.06 13.80
CA PRO A 200 -3.90 34.01 14.65
C PRO A 200 -2.77 33.10 15.17
N THR A 201 -3.07 32.32 16.21
CA THR A 201 -2.19 31.21 16.59
C THR A 201 -2.29 30.15 15.49
N ILE A 202 -1.15 29.69 14.98
CA ILE A 202 -1.10 28.63 13.98
C ILE A 202 -0.89 27.30 14.70
N ASP A 203 -1.85 26.40 14.59
CA ASP A 203 -1.89 25.11 15.30
C ASP A 203 -1.41 23.96 14.41
N ASP A 204 -1.83 23.97 13.14
CA ASP A 204 -1.56 22.93 12.15
C ASP A 204 -1.39 23.50 10.73
N ALA A 205 -1.08 22.62 9.78
CA ALA A 205 -0.93 23.00 8.38
C ALA A 205 -1.45 21.93 7.40
N ILE A 206 -1.85 22.38 6.23
CA ILE A 206 -1.98 21.57 5.01
C ILE A 206 -0.61 21.57 4.32
N ILE A 207 -0.04 20.39 4.06
CA ILE A 207 1.27 20.30 3.38
C ILE A 207 1.07 19.99 1.90
N VAL A 208 1.67 20.78 1.03
CA VAL A 208 1.57 20.66 -0.43
C VAL A 208 2.96 20.49 -1.02
N GLY A 209 3.16 19.51 -1.90
CA GLY A 209 4.47 19.31 -2.52
C GLY A 209 4.41 18.49 -3.80
N GLY A 210 5.24 18.88 -4.77
CA GLY A 210 5.36 18.22 -6.08
C GLY A 210 6.59 17.33 -6.21
N SER A 211 6.49 16.20 -6.91
CA SER A 211 7.61 15.30 -7.18
C SER A 211 8.32 14.91 -5.87
N LYS A 212 9.64 15.03 -5.77
CA LYS A 212 10.41 14.79 -4.53
C LYS A 212 9.92 15.57 -3.30
N ARG A 213 9.30 16.74 -3.50
CA ARG A 213 8.71 17.53 -2.40
C ARG A 213 7.36 16.93 -1.99
N GLY A 214 6.65 16.31 -2.93
CA GLY A 214 5.50 15.44 -2.65
C GLY A 214 5.90 14.18 -1.88
N TRP A 215 7.07 13.61 -2.16
CA TRP A 215 7.63 12.53 -1.35
C TRP A 215 7.88 13.01 0.08
N THR A 216 8.49 14.19 0.22
CA THR A 216 8.70 14.84 1.52
C THR A 216 7.37 15.15 2.24
N THR A 217 6.32 15.49 1.49
CA THR A 217 4.97 15.75 2.02
C THR A 217 4.39 14.50 2.69
N TRP A 218 4.48 13.35 2.02
CA TRP A 218 4.08 12.08 2.59
C TRP A 218 4.86 11.72 3.86
N LEU A 219 6.19 11.81 3.83
CA LEU A 219 7.03 11.47 4.98
C LEU A 219 6.85 12.44 6.16
N THR A 220 6.60 13.72 5.88
CA THR A 220 6.25 14.70 6.93
C THR A 220 4.95 14.30 7.63
N ALA A 221 3.94 13.87 6.86
CA ALA A 221 2.67 13.40 7.42
C ALA A 221 2.86 12.15 8.28
N ALA A 222 3.66 11.19 7.82
CA ALA A 222 3.97 9.98 8.58
C ALA A 222 4.63 10.30 9.93
N VAL A 223 5.62 11.20 9.94
CA VAL A 223 6.34 11.60 11.16
C VAL A 223 5.46 12.38 12.12
N GLU A 224 4.70 13.37 11.65
CA GLU A 224 3.84 14.16 12.54
C GLU A 224 2.68 13.34 13.09
N SER A 225 2.15 12.38 12.32
CA SER A 225 1.08 11.48 12.77
C SER A 225 1.49 10.60 13.97
N SER A 226 2.79 10.26 14.11
CA SER A 226 3.32 9.54 15.28
C SER A 226 3.06 10.28 16.62
N LYS A 227 2.77 11.57 16.57
CA LYS A 227 2.46 12.41 17.74
C LYS A 227 0.99 12.33 18.18
N GLY A 228 0.15 11.55 17.48
CA GLY A 228 -1.27 11.39 17.80
C GLY A 228 -2.03 12.72 17.75
N GLU A 229 -2.75 13.04 18.82
CA GLU A 229 -3.51 14.31 18.94
C GLU A 229 -2.64 15.57 18.83
N ALA A 230 -1.33 15.46 19.03
CA ALA A 230 -0.38 16.57 18.87
C ALA A 230 0.20 16.69 17.45
N SER A 231 -0.30 15.91 16.49
CA SER A 231 0.04 16.06 15.07
C SER A 231 -0.34 17.45 14.58
N ARG A 232 0.53 18.07 13.77
CA ARG A 232 0.32 19.40 13.19
C ARG A 232 -0.09 19.34 11.72
N ILE A 233 -0.58 18.19 11.26
CA ILE A 233 -0.94 17.96 9.85
C ILE A 233 -2.45 17.86 9.74
N ARG A 234 -3.07 18.89 9.16
CA ARG A 234 -4.51 18.95 8.93
C ARG A 234 -4.91 18.12 7.71
N ALA A 235 -4.12 18.18 6.65
CA ALA A 235 -4.28 17.44 5.40
C ALA A 235 -2.99 17.47 4.56
N ILE A 236 -2.91 16.66 3.52
CA ILE A 236 -1.79 16.66 2.57
C ILE A 236 -2.23 16.65 1.11
N LEU A 237 -1.42 17.28 0.26
CA LEU A 237 -1.58 17.31 -1.19
C LEU A 237 -0.23 16.96 -1.86
N PRO A 238 0.09 15.66 -1.99
CA PRO A 238 1.21 15.19 -2.77
C PRO A 238 0.86 15.18 -4.27
N ALA A 239 1.69 15.80 -5.09
CA ALA A 239 1.47 15.95 -6.52
C ALA A 239 2.62 15.37 -7.38
N SER A 240 2.28 14.78 -8.53
CA SER A 240 3.20 14.08 -9.45
C SER A 240 4.20 13.19 -8.73
N ILE A 241 3.70 12.35 -7.82
CA ILE A 241 4.55 11.49 -6.97
C ILE A 241 3.86 10.15 -6.72
N ASP A 242 3.46 9.51 -7.81
CA ASP A 242 2.73 8.26 -7.86
C ASP A 242 3.68 7.06 -7.62
N LEU A 243 4.38 7.06 -6.48
CA LEU A 243 5.54 6.20 -6.22
C LEU A 243 5.45 5.32 -4.99
N LEU A 244 4.35 5.39 -4.25
CA LEU A 244 4.20 4.57 -3.04
C LEU A 244 4.32 3.11 -3.44
N HIS A 245 4.99 2.35 -2.58
CA HIS A 245 5.29 0.94 -2.80
C HIS A 245 6.30 0.75 -3.95
N LEU A 246 7.45 1.38 -3.76
CA LEU A 246 8.42 1.79 -4.77
C LEU A 246 9.11 0.62 -5.47
N ASP A 247 9.35 -0.48 -4.77
CA ASP A 247 9.91 -1.71 -5.33
C ASP A 247 8.98 -2.35 -6.37
N ALA A 248 7.68 -2.40 -6.11
CA ALA A 248 6.70 -2.86 -7.08
C ALA A 248 6.54 -1.88 -8.25
N GLN A 249 6.65 -0.57 -8.00
CA GLN A 249 6.61 0.44 -9.06
C GLN A 249 7.79 0.30 -10.02
N PHE A 250 9.00 0.03 -9.51
CA PHE A 250 10.17 -0.22 -10.36
C PHE A 250 9.97 -1.47 -11.22
N ASP A 251 9.50 -2.56 -10.64
CA ASP A 251 9.20 -3.77 -11.40
C ASP A 251 8.17 -3.49 -12.49
N HIS A 252 7.05 -2.85 -12.14
CA HIS A 252 5.99 -2.48 -13.09
C HIS A 252 6.49 -1.59 -14.21
N HIS A 253 7.38 -0.63 -13.91
CA HIS A 253 7.97 0.24 -14.92
C HIS A 253 8.71 -0.58 -15.98
N TRP A 254 9.54 -1.54 -15.55
CA TRP A 254 10.23 -2.44 -16.48
C TRP A 254 9.27 -3.37 -17.20
N GLU A 255 8.37 -4.04 -16.48
CA GLU A 255 7.49 -5.05 -17.05
C GLU A 255 6.49 -4.48 -18.06
N ALA A 256 6.09 -3.21 -17.88
CA ALA A 256 5.25 -2.49 -18.82
C ALA A 256 6.01 -2.00 -20.07
N TYR A 257 7.21 -1.44 -19.91
CA TYR A 257 7.91 -0.74 -21.00
C TYR A 257 9.03 -1.56 -21.66
N GLY A 258 9.66 -2.48 -20.93
CA GLY A 258 10.87 -3.21 -21.32
C GLY A 258 12.15 -2.40 -21.16
N PHE A 259 12.06 -1.24 -20.51
CA PHE A 259 13.16 -0.35 -20.16
C PHE A 259 12.73 0.57 -19.00
N TYR A 260 13.70 1.16 -18.32
CA TYR A 260 13.44 2.27 -17.39
C TYR A 260 13.48 3.59 -18.15
N ALA A 261 12.44 4.43 -18.00
CA ALA A 261 12.36 5.70 -18.70
C ALA A 261 13.55 6.62 -18.35
N PRO A 262 14.03 7.46 -19.29
CA PRO A 262 15.17 8.34 -19.05
C PRO A 262 15.01 9.26 -17.83
N ALA A 263 13.78 9.54 -17.40
CA ALA A 263 13.48 10.35 -16.23
C ALA A 263 14.00 9.74 -14.91
N ILE A 264 14.06 8.41 -14.80
CA ILE A 264 14.55 7.72 -13.59
C ILE A 264 16.00 7.25 -13.73
N GLN A 265 16.74 7.75 -14.73
CA GLN A 265 18.09 7.27 -15.05
C GLN A 265 19.07 7.43 -13.88
N ASP A 266 18.94 8.50 -13.06
CA ASP A 266 19.77 8.69 -11.87
C ASP A 266 19.69 7.49 -10.91
N TYR A 267 18.51 6.88 -10.76
CA TYR A 267 18.31 5.68 -9.94
C TYR A 267 18.85 4.42 -10.63
N VAL A 268 18.65 4.32 -11.95
CA VAL A 268 19.13 3.19 -12.77
C VAL A 268 20.65 3.11 -12.78
N ASP A 269 21.35 4.24 -12.82
CA ASP A 269 22.81 4.29 -12.84
C ASP A 269 23.46 3.72 -11.57
N PHE A 270 22.71 3.67 -10.47
CA PHE A 270 23.11 3.05 -9.20
C PHE A 270 22.48 1.67 -8.96
N ASP A 271 21.82 1.11 -9.99
CA ASP A 271 21.11 -0.16 -9.94
C ASP A 271 20.03 -0.20 -8.85
N ILE A 272 19.51 0.97 -8.46
CA ILE A 272 18.52 1.10 -7.38
C ILE A 272 17.27 0.26 -7.65
N PRO A 273 16.65 0.29 -8.86
CA PRO A 273 15.49 -0.54 -9.14
C PRO A 273 15.71 -2.01 -8.78
N CYS A 274 16.84 -2.59 -9.16
CA CYS A 274 17.13 -3.98 -8.85
C CYS A 274 17.54 -4.21 -7.40
N ARG A 275 18.29 -3.27 -6.81
CA ARG A 275 18.74 -3.37 -5.42
C ARG A 275 17.63 -3.21 -4.41
N THR A 276 16.47 -2.67 -4.78
CA THR A 276 15.28 -2.72 -3.91
C THR A 276 14.83 -4.14 -3.59
N ALA A 277 15.23 -5.15 -4.38
CA ALA A 277 14.96 -6.56 -4.09
C ALA A 277 15.84 -7.13 -2.96
N THR A 278 16.96 -6.50 -2.61
CA THR A 278 17.88 -7.05 -1.59
C THR A 278 17.39 -6.76 -0.17
N PRO A 279 17.85 -7.49 0.86
CA PRO A 279 17.51 -7.19 2.24
C PRO A 279 17.86 -5.75 2.65
N GLU A 280 18.99 -5.21 2.19
CA GLU A 280 19.37 -3.81 2.41
C GLU A 280 18.45 -2.85 1.65
N GLY A 281 18.03 -3.22 0.44
CA GLY A 281 17.01 -2.52 -0.34
C GLY A 281 15.71 -2.38 0.43
N GLN A 282 15.23 -3.47 1.00
CA GLN A 282 13.97 -3.51 1.74
C GLN A 282 14.06 -2.72 3.05
N ALA A 283 15.17 -2.86 3.80
CA ALA A 283 15.45 -2.03 4.97
C ALA A 283 15.52 -0.52 4.65
N MET A 284 15.99 -0.16 3.45
CA MET A 284 15.94 1.22 2.97
C MET A 284 14.50 1.69 2.76
N LEU A 285 13.67 0.87 2.11
CA LEU A 285 12.28 1.18 1.80
C LEU A 285 11.42 1.34 3.05
N GLU A 286 11.68 0.56 4.11
CA GLU A 286 11.05 0.76 5.43
C GLU A 286 11.27 2.19 5.98
N ILE A 287 12.35 2.86 5.56
CA ILE A 287 12.70 4.20 5.99
C ILE A 287 12.09 5.26 5.08
N ILE A 288 12.21 5.10 3.75
CA ILE A 288 11.91 6.17 2.79
C ILE A 288 10.62 5.97 2.01
N ASP A 289 10.07 4.77 1.90
CA ASP A 289 8.83 4.55 1.16
C ASP A 289 7.62 4.96 2.03
N PRO A 290 6.78 5.92 1.60
CA PRO A 290 5.61 6.28 2.38
C PRO A 290 4.62 5.13 2.59
N TYR A 291 4.65 4.10 1.74
CA TYR A 291 3.80 2.92 1.91
C TYR A 291 4.11 2.13 3.18
N ALA A 292 5.37 2.14 3.65
CA ALA A 292 5.76 1.57 4.94
C ALA A 292 5.05 2.26 6.12
N TYR A 293 4.56 3.49 5.92
CA TYR A 293 3.89 4.31 6.92
C TYR A 293 2.38 4.42 6.68
N ARG A 294 1.78 3.65 5.77
CA ARG A 294 0.38 3.80 5.32
C ARG A 294 -0.65 3.87 6.46
N ASP A 295 -0.45 3.08 7.52
CA ASP A 295 -1.33 3.06 8.70
C ASP A 295 -1.33 4.39 9.48
N ARG A 296 -0.30 5.24 9.30
CA ARG A 296 -0.19 6.56 9.92
C ARG A 296 -0.86 7.66 9.09
N LEU A 297 -1.20 7.41 7.83
CA LEU A 297 -1.64 8.42 6.87
C LEU A 297 -3.16 8.70 6.95
N THR A 298 -3.72 8.81 8.16
CA THR A 298 -5.17 8.90 8.43
C THR A 298 -5.77 10.29 8.20
N MET A 299 -4.95 11.30 7.95
CA MET A 299 -5.40 12.65 7.61
C MET A 299 -6.02 12.69 6.20
N PRO A 300 -6.89 13.68 5.89
CA PRO A 300 -7.33 13.95 4.53
C PRO A 300 -6.15 14.10 3.56
N LYS A 301 -6.28 13.47 2.39
CA LYS A 301 -5.28 13.53 1.32
C LYS A 301 -5.93 13.68 -0.05
N LEU A 302 -5.43 14.62 -0.85
CA LEU A 302 -5.73 14.75 -2.27
C LEU A 302 -4.47 14.43 -3.08
N VAL A 303 -4.44 13.25 -3.68
CA VAL A 303 -3.32 12.79 -4.52
C VAL A 303 -3.54 13.27 -5.95
N VAL A 304 -2.59 14.05 -6.48
CA VAL A 304 -2.70 14.65 -7.82
C VAL A 304 -1.61 14.10 -8.73
N ASN A 305 -1.97 13.24 -9.68
CA ASN A 305 -1.04 12.57 -10.59
C ASN A 305 -1.28 12.96 -12.05
N SER A 306 -0.40 12.54 -12.95
CA SER A 306 -0.44 12.88 -14.37
C SER A 306 -0.59 11.61 -15.19
N SER A 307 -1.50 11.58 -16.16
CA SER A 307 -1.74 10.39 -16.98
C SER A 307 -0.64 10.13 -18.04
N GLY A 308 0.30 11.06 -18.19
CA GLY A 308 1.40 10.99 -19.15
C GLY A 308 2.77 11.28 -18.51
N ASP A 309 2.91 11.03 -17.21
CA ASP A 309 4.13 11.26 -16.42
C ASP A 309 5.32 10.41 -16.93
N GLN A 310 6.53 10.99 -16.99
CA GLN A 310 7.73 10.29 -17.43
C GLN A 310 8.39 9.41 -16.34
N PHE A 311 8.10 9.67 -15.07
CA PHE A 311 8.64 8.94 -13.91
C PHE A 311 7.72 7.79 -13.50
N PHE A 312 6.42 8.04 -13.44
CA PHE A 312 5.43 7.13 -12.87
C PHE A 312 4.40 6.71 -13.92
N LEU A 313 4.02 5.44 -13.91
CA LEU A 313 3.06 4.92 -14.87
C LEU A 313 1.65 5.41 -14.50
N PRO A 314 0.75 5.63 -15.47
CA PRO A 314 -0.58 6.18 -15.17
C PRO A 314 -1.42 5.28 -14.27
N ASP A 315 -1.14 3.97 -14.25
CA ASP A 315 -1.81 2.97 -13.43
C ASP A 315 -1.04 2.61 -12.15
N SER A 316 -0.06 3.42 -11.74
CA SER A 316 0.77 3.19 -10.54
C SER A 316 -0.02 3.16 -9.23
N SER A 317 -1.20 3.81 -9.19
CA SER A 317 -2.07 3.81 -8.01
C SER A 317 -2.57 2.41 -7.61
N GLN A 318 -2.54 1.43 -8.51
CA GLN A 318 -2.93 0.05 -8.22
C GLN A 318 -2.13 -0.56 -7.05
N PHE A 319 -0.89 -0.12 -6.84
CA PHE A 319 0.02 -0.70 -5.84
C PHE A 319 -0.18 -0.17 -4.42
N TYR A 320 -0.92 0.92 -4.23
CA TYR A 320 -1.03 1.53 -2.90
C TYR A 320 -2.40 2.11 -2.58
N TRP A 321 -3.22 2.46 -3.59
CA TRP A 321 -4.44 3.21 -3.37
C TRP A 321 -5.41 2.49 -2.44
N ALA A 322 -5.60 1.18 -2.63
CA ALA A 322 -6.47 0.36 -1.79
C ALA A 322 -6.02 0.35 -0.32
N GLY A 323 -4.71 0.28 -0.07
CA GLY A 323 -4.11 0.22 1.26
C GLY A 323 -4.05 1.55 2.02
N LEU A 324 -4.33 2.69 1.37
CA LEU A 324 -4.37 3.99 2.05
C LEU A 324 -5.65 4.13 2.90
N PRO A 325 -5.57 4.66 4.14
CA PRO A 325 -6.76 4.91 4.94
C PRO A 325 -7.56 6.12 4.43
N GLU A 326 -8.87 6.12 4.68
CA GLU A 326 -9.74 7.28 4.48
C GLU A 326 -9.43 8.41 5.48
N PRO A 327 -9.75 9.68 5.17
CA PRO A 327 -10.31 10.17 3.91
C PRO A 327 -9.22 10.32 2.83
N LYS A 328 -9.48 9.82 1.62
CA LYS A 328 -8.57 9.93 0.47
C LYS A 328 -9.31 10.27 -0.82
N GLN A 329 -8.69 11.11 -1.64
CA GLN A 329 -9.18 11.52 -2.96
C GLN A 329 -8.06 11.48 -3.99
N LEU A 330 -8.41 11.14 -5.23
CA LEU A 330 -7.48 10.95 -6.33
C LEU A 330 -7.86 11.84 -7.51
N ARG A 331 -6.84 12.39 -8.18
CA ARG A 331 -7.00 13.19 -9.39
C ARG A 331 -5.86 12.90 -10.35
N TYR A 332 -6.16 12.28 -11.48
CA TYR A 332 -5.28 12.27 -12.64
C TYR A 332 -5.60 13.44 -13.57
N SER A 333 -4.60 14.27 -13.85
CA SER A 333 -4.65 15.23 -14.95
C SER A 333 -4.37 14.48 -16.27
N PHE A 334 -5.30 14.58 -17.22
CA PHE A 334 -5.15 13.96 -18.54
C PHE A 334 -4.46 14.89 -19.54
N ASN A 335 -3.66 14.31 -20.44
CA ASN A 335 -2.86 15.06 -21.43
C ASN A 335 -1.83 16.03 -20.81
N THR A 336 -1.36 15.72 -19.61
CA THR A 336 -0.27 16.40 -18.94
C THR A 336 0.90 15.44 -18.74
N ASP A 337 2.03 15.95 -18.27
CA ASP A 337 3.22 15.16 -17.93
C ASP A 337 3.70 15.47 -16.51
N HIS A 338 4.91 15.05 -16.14
CA HIS A 338 5.46 15.27 -14.80
C HIS A 338 5.57 16.76 -14.43
N SER A 339 5.73 17.64 -15.43
CA SER A 339 5.97 19.07 -15.22
C SER A 339 4.77 19.82 -14.62
N GLN A 340 3.57 19.21 -14.56
CA GLN A 340 2.42 19.81 -13.87
C GLN A 340 2.78 20.23 -12.44
N SER A 341 3.61 19.45 -11.73
CA SER A 341 3.96 19.80 -10.35
C SER A 341 5.11 20.80 -10.24
N GLN A 342 5.79 21.11 -11.36
CA GLN A 342 6.86 22.10 -11.41
C GLN A 342 6.32 23.51 -11.68
N ASP A 343 5.18 23.61 -12.36
CA ASP A 343 4.40 24.84 -12.50
C ASP A 343 3.37 24.92 -11.37
N LEU A 344 3.76 25.50 -10.23
CA LEU A 344 2.92 25.62 -9.03
C LEU A 344 1.47 26.08 -9.32
N PRO A 345 1.21 27.10 -10.17
CA PRO A 345 -0.13 27.45 -10.61
C PRO A 345 -0.97 26.29 -11.16
N SER A 346 -0.37 25.37 -11.92
CA SER A 346 -1.09 24.29 -12.60
C SER A 346 -1.56 23.16 -11.65
N VAL A 347 -0.93 23.00 -10.48
CA VAL A 347 -1.40 22.09 -9.41
C VAL A 347 -2.25 22.84 -8.38
N ILE A 348 -1.85 24.03 -7.99
CA ILE A 348 -2.51 24.75 -6.90
C ILE A 348 -3.88 25.30 -7.32
N LEU A 349 -3.96 26.01 -8.46
CA LEU A 349 -5.22 26.67 -8.85
C LEU A 349 -6.38 25.66 -9.01
N PRO A 350 -6.17 24.48 -9.63
CA PRO A 350 -7.24 23.48 -9.74
C PRO A 350 -7.58 22.73 -8.45
N THR A 351 -6.83 22.95 -7.36
CA THR A 351 -7.08 22.35 -6.04
C THR A 351 -7.50 23.37 -4.98
N LEU A 352 -7.66 24.65 -5.34
CA LEU A 352 -8.06 25.72 -4.41
C LEU A 352 -9.39 25.44 -3.70
N SER A 353 -10.38 24.87 -4.39
CA SER A 353 -11.67 24.51 -3.77
C SER A 353 -11.48 23.50 -2.65
N TRP A 354 -10.76 22.41 -2.91
CA TRP A 354 -10.44 21.41 -1.89
C TRP A 354 -9.64 21.98 -0.72
N LEU A 355 -8.64 22.83 -1.00
CA LEU A 355 -7.88 23.52 0.05
C LEU A 355 -8.80 24.40 0.91
N SER A 356 -9.75 25.09 0.29
CA SER A 356 -10.73 25.93 1.00
C SER A 356 -11.68 25.09 1.84
N ASP A 357 -12.17 23.98 1.32
CA ASP A 357 -13.02 23.03 2.07
C ASP A 357 -12.32 22.51 3.34
N VAL A 358 -11.04 22.13 3.21
CA VAL A 358 -10.24 21.67 4.37
C VAL A 358 -10.07 22.81 5.39
N LEU A 359 -9.80 24.04 4.92
CA LEU A 359 -9.66 25.22 5.79
C LEU A 359 -10.98 25.63 6.46
N ASP A 360 -12.12 25.33 5.84
CA ASP A 360 -13.44 25.70 6.32
C ASP A 360 -14.16 24.55 7.06
N ASP A 361 -13.48 23.42 7.28
CA ASP A 361 -14.05 22.17 7.81
C ASP A 361 -15.32 21.72 7.05
N THR A 362 -15.38 22.03 5.76
CA THR A 362 -16.48 21.67 4.86
C THR A 362 -16.22 20.30 4.24
N PRO A 363 -17.20 19.38 4.22
CA PRO A 363 -17.03 18.10 3.55
C PRO A 363 -16.91 18.28 2.03
N SER A 364 -15.75 17.95 1.47
CA SER A 364 -15.58 17.88 0.01
C SER A 364 -16.38 16.72 -0.60
N PRO A 365 -16.83 16.86 -1.86
CA PRO A 365 -17.44 15.79 -2.63
C PRO A 365 -16.60 14.51 -2.63
N ARG A 366 -17.27 13.35 -2.67
CA ARG A 366 -16.62 12.04 -2.72
C ARG A 366 -17.11 11.22 -3.88
N ILE A 367 -16.19 10.41 -4.39
CA ILE A 367 -16.48 9.36 -5.35
C ILE A 367 -15.99 8.03 -4.78
N ASP A 368 -16.82 7.01 -4.90
CA ASP A 368 -16.46 5.62 -4.65
C ASP A 368 -16.50 4.88 -5.97
N TRP A 369 -15.65 3.87 -6.15
CA TRP A 369 -15.69 3.06 -7.35
C TRP A 369 -15.31 1.61 -7.11
N THR A 370 -15.79 0.75 -7.99
CA THR A 370 -15.45 -0.67 -8.04
C THR A 370 -15.14 -1.09 -9.47
N ARG A 371 -14.48 -2.22 -9.59
CA ARG A 371 -14.29 -2.91 -10.86
C ARG A 371 -15.30 -4.03 -11.01
N ASP A 372 -16.11 -3.97 -12.06
CA ASP A 372 -17.03 -5.05 -12.39
C ASP A 372 -16.26 -6.23 -13.03
N SER A 373 -16.83 -7.44 -12.98
CA SER A 373 -16.20 -8.68 -13.50
C SER A 373 -15.86 -8.65 -15.00
N ASP A 374 -16.42 -7.70 -15.73
CA ASP A 374 -16.14 -7.48 -17.16
C ASP A 374 -15.09 -6.39 -17.42
N GLY A 375 -14.43 -5.93 -16.36
CA GLY A 375 -13.37 -4.92 -16.40
C GLY A 375 -13.86 -3.48 -16.44
N SER A 376 -15.17 -3.22 -16.40
CA SER A 376 -15.69 -1.83 -16.36
C SER A 376 -15.53 -1.19 -14.98
N ILE A 377 -15.35 0.14 -14.98
CA ILE A 377 -15.29 0.97 -13.78
C ILE A 377 -16.71 1.45 -13.47
N ARG A 378 -17.20 1.15 -12.27
CA ARG A 378 -18.47 1.66 -11.77
C ARG A 378 -18.22 2.69 -10.69
N VAL A 379 -18.78 3.88 -10.84
CA VAL A 379 -18.54 5.04 -9.96
C VAL A 379 -19.85 5.50 -9.33
N TRP A 380 -19.80 5.78 -8.03
CA TRP A 380 -20.85 6.41 -7.25
C TRP A 380 -20.37 7.75 -6.71
N THR A 381 -21.29 8.70 -6.57
CA THR A 381 -21.01 10.04 -6.07
C THR A 381 -21.90 10.34 -4.86
N ASP A 382 -21.37 10.98 -3.82
CA ASP A 382 -22.15 11.35 -2.63
C ASP A 382 -23.00 12.63 -2.81
N SER A 383 -22.69 13.38 -3.85
CA SER A 383 -23.29 14.65 -4.24
C SER A 383 -23.53 14.68 -5.75
N THR A 384 -24.27 15.67 -6.24
CA THR A 384 -24.63 15.76 -7.66
C THR A 384 -23.46 16.32 -8.48
N PRO A 385 -22.88 15.55 -9.42
CA PRO A 385 -21.79 16.05 -10.25
C PRO A 385 -22.30 16.99 -11.35
N LYS A 386 -21.45 17.95 -11.74
CA LYS A 386 -21.63 18.83 -12.91
C LYS A 386 -21.44 18.04 -14.21
N THR A 387 -20.39 17.23 -14.28
CA THR A 387 -20.12 16.33 -15.40
C THR A 387 -19.43 15.05 -14.94
N VAL A 388 -19.71 13.94 -15.63
CA VAL A 388 -18.95 12.69 -15.50
C VAL A 388 -18.45 12.28 -16.88
N LYS A 389 -17.17 11.96 -17.01
CA LYS A 389 -16.52 11.61 -18.29
C LYS A 389 -15.71 10.33 -18.16
N LEU A 390 -15.78 9.48 -19.18
CA LEU A 390 -14.81 8.41 -19.41
C LEU A 390 -13.66 8.99 -20.25
N TRP A 391 -12.46 9.01 -19.68
CA TRP A 391 -11.22 9.31 -20.39
C TRP A 391 -10.56 8.01 -20.86
N GLN A 392 -10.02 8.00 -22.07
CA GLN A 392 -9.29 6.86 -22.62
C GLN A 392 -8.26 7.26 -23.67
N THR A 393 -7.23 6.43 -23.84
CA THR A 393 -6.24 6.49 -24.91
C THR A 393 -5.78 5.09 -25.30
N THR A 394 -5.45 4.87 -26.58
CA THR A 394 -4.96 3.57 -27.08
C THR A 394 -3.57 3.74 -27.69
N ASN A 395 -2.62 2.94 -27.24
CA ASN A 395 -1.32 2.78 -27.90
C ASN A 395 -1.23 1.38 -28.53
N PRO A 396 -1.27 1.27 -29.87
CA PRO A 396 -1.23 -0.04 -30.53
C PRO A 396 0.15 -0.71 -30.46
N ASN A 397 1.22 0.02 -30.16
CA ASN A 397 2.59 -0.48 -30.31
C ASN A 397 3.26 -0.88 -28.98
N ALA A 398 2.86 -0.27 -27.87
CA ALA A 398 3.50 -0.45 -26.57
C ALA A 398 2.53 -0.12 -25.43
N ARG A 399 2.78 -0.68 -24.24
CA ARG A 399 2.06 -0.32 -23.01
C ARG A 399 2.64 0.97 -22.39
N ASP A 400 2.88 1.97 -23.23
CA ASP A 400 3.52 3.24 -22.86
C ASP A 400 2.60 4.41 -23.23
N PHE A 401 2.16 5.16 -22.21
CA PHE A 401 1.18 6.24 -22.34
C PHE A 401 1.75 7.61 -21.99
N ARG A 402 3.08 7.72 -21.88
CA ARG A 402 3.76 8.97 -21.55
C ARG A 402 3.46 10.04 -22.60
N LEU A 403 3.33 11.29 -22.15
CA LEU A 403 3.01 12.40 -23.03
C LEU A 403 4.09 12.57 -24.12
N ASP A 404 5.35 12.32 -23.79
CA ASP A 404 6.48 12.37 -24.73
C ASP A 404 6.46 11.24 -25.79
N THR A 405 5.68 10.18 -25.56
CA THR A 405 5.62 8.99 -26.38
C THR A 405 4.39 9.01 -27.29
N ILE A 406 3.21 9.33 -26.73
CA ILE A 406 1.94 9.31 -27.48
C ILE A 406 1.33 10.70 -27.73
N GLY A 407 1.92 11.77 -27.18
CA GLY A 407 1.35 13.11 -27.24
C GLY A 407 0.07 13.26 -26.42
N ALA A 408 -0.64 14.37 -26.60
CA ALA A 408 -1.94 14.63 -25.97
C ALA A 408 -3.07 13.81 -26.63
N ALA A 409 -2.99 12.48 -26.48
CA ALA A 409 -3.87 11.51 -27.14
C ALA A 409 -5.06 11.03 -26.29
N TRP A 410 -5.15 11.44 -25.02
CA TRP A 410 -6.31 11.12 -24.19
C TRP A 410 -7.53 11.88 -24.69
N THR A 411 -8.64 11.16 -24.85
CA THR A 411 -9.93 11.71 -25.26
C THR A 411 -11.01 11.35 -24.25
N SER A 412 -12.06 12.16 -24.16
CA SER A 412 -13.17 11.93 -23.22
C SER A 412 -14.52 11.79 -23.90
N THR A 413 -15.38 10.99 -23.29
CA THR A 413 -16.80 10.88 -23.63
C THR A 413 -17.66 11.08 -22.37
N PRO A 414 -18.78 11.83 -22.44
CA PRO A 414 -19.67 11.98 -21.29
C PRO A 414 -20.32 10.65 -20.90
N LEU A 415 -20.35 10.34 -19.61
CA LEU A 415 -21.13 9.22 -19.05
C LEU A 415 -22.50 9.70 -18.60
N GLN A 416 -23.50 8.85 -18.77
CA GLN A 416 -24.85 9.06 -18.25
C GLN A 416 -25.05 8.21 -17.00
N PRO A 417 -25.85 8.67 -16.02
CA PRO A 417 -26.16 7.86 -14.85
C PRO A 417 -26.99 6.62 -15.25
N SER A 418 -26.65 5.50 -14.64
CA SER A 418 -27.38 4.23 -14.70
C SER A 418 -28.65 4.32 -13.86
N THR A 419 -29.49 3.28 -13.93
CA THR A 419 -30.77 3.25 -13.19
C THR A 419 -30.61 3.28 -11.68
N ASP A 420 -29.47 2.83 -11.16
CA ASP A 420 -29.10 2.84 -9.74
C ASP A 420 -28.37 4.13 -9.32
N GLY A 421 -28.20 5.08 -10.25
CA GLY A 421 -27.46 6.34 -10.03
C GLY A 421 -25.95 6.24 -10.25
N SER A 422 -25.40 5.05 -10.52
CA SER A 422 -23.97 4.86 -10.79
C SER A 422 -23.58 5.28 -12.22
N TYR A 423 -22.32 5.62 -12.44
CA TYR A 423 -21.75 5.87 -13.76
C TYR A 423 -20.84 4.72 -14.16
N VAL A 424 -20.98 4.18 -15.37
CA VAL A 424 -20.22 3.00 -15.80
C VAL A 424 -19.33 3.35 -16.99
N GLY A 425 -18.01 3.36 -16.75
CA GLY A 425 -16.98 3.49 -17.77
C GLY A 425 -16.56 2.12 -18.30
N ARG A 426 -16.87 1.84 -19.57
CA ARG A 426 -16.53 0.56 -20.20
C ARG A 426 -15.65 0.76 -21.42
N VAL A 427 -14.51 0.07 -21.44
CA VAL A 427 -13.57 0.04 -22.55
C VAL A 427 -13.29 -1.41 -22.92
N ALA A 428 -13.50 -1.77 -24.19
CA ALA A 428 -13.14 -3.09 -24.69
C ALA A 428 -11.63 -3.16 -24.94
N PRO A 429 -10.97 -4.31 -24.71
CA PRO A 429 -9.58 -4.50 -25.13
C PRO A 429 -9.39 -4.14 -26.62
N PRO A 430 -8.35 -3.38 -26.98
CA PRO A 430 -8.13 -3.01 -28.37
C PRO A 430 -7.73 -4.23 -29.21
N PRO A 431 -7.95 -4.21 -30.54
CA PRO A 431 -7.49 -5.29 -31.41
C PRO A 431 -5.96 -5.52 -31.38
N GLU A 432 -5.19 -4.48 -31.05
CA GLU A 432 -3.73 -4.49 -30.94
C GLU A 432 -3.31 -3.47 -29.86
N GLY A 433 -2.26 -3.81 -29.10
CA GLY A 433 -1.68 -2.97 -28.05
C GLY A 433 -2.55 -2.86 -26.79
N TRP A 434 -2.54 -1.68 -26.18
CA TRP A 434 -3.18 -1.42 -24.87
C TRP A 434 -4.01 -0.15 -24.89
N THR A 435 -5.10 -0.14 -24.14
CA THR A 435 -5.92 1.05 -23.90
C THR A 435 -5.95 1.37 -22.42
N ALA A 436 -5.53 2.58 -22.05
CA ALA A 436 -5.64 3.11 -20.70
C ALA A 436 -6.93 3.94 -20.57
N PHE A 437 -7.62 3.84 -19.43
CA PHE A 437 -8.88 4.55 -19.21
C PHE A 437 -9.17 4.79 -17.71
N ALA A 438 -9.94 5.85 -17.43
CA ALA A 438 -10.37 6.25 -16.09
C ALA A 438 -11.66 7.08 -16.17
N VAL A 439 -12.36 7.23 -15.05
CA VAL A 439 -13.55 8.10 -14.96
C VAL A 439 -13.19 9.39 -14.22
N GLU A 440 -13.48 10.53 -14.84
CA GLU A 440 -13.39 11.87 -14.25
C GLU A 440 -14.76 12.35 -13.82
N VAL A 441 -14.87 12.85 -12.59
CA VAL A 441 -16.06 13.46 -12.03
C VAL A 441 -15.75 14.91 -11.68
N THR A 442 -16.56 15.83 -12.17
CA THR A 442 -16.46 17.26 -11.88
C THR A 442 -17.63 17.68 -11.01
N PHE A 443 -17.35 18.29 -9.87
CA PHE A 443 -18.31 18.88 -8.96
C PHE A 443 -18.20 20.42 -9.01
N PRO A 444 -19.29 21.15 -8.68
CA PRO A 444 -19.19 22.58 -8.40
C PRO A 444 -18.17 22.83 -7.29
N GLY A 445 -17.28 23.81 -7.47
CA GLY A 445 -16.35 24.22 -6.42
C GLY A 445 -17.03 25.05 -5.32
N ALA A 446 -16.32 25.22 -4.22
CA ALA A 446 -16.64 26.13 -3.14
C ALA A 446 -15.87 27.46 -3.31
N THR A 447 -16.55 28.59 -3.05
CA THR A 447 -15.94 29.72 -2.32
C THR A 447 -17.00 30.75 -1.92
N ALA A 448 -16.88 31.27 -0.70
CA ALA A 448 -17.75 32.31 -0.12
C ALA A 448 -17.56 33.70 -0.76
N ILE A 449 -16.49 33.90 -1.54
CA ILE A 449 -16.23 35.12 -2.31
C ILE A 449 -16.36 34.76 -3.80
N PRO A 450 -17.32 35.34 -4.54
CA PRO A 450 -17.40 35.17 -5.99
C PRO A 450 -16.20 35.88 -6.64
N THR A 451 -15.05 35.21 -6.62
CA THR A 451 -13.86 35.61 -7.35
C THR A 451 -13.90 34.97 -8.74
N PRO A 452 -13.22 35.53 -9.75
CA PRO A 452 -13.04 34.88 -11.05
C PRO A 452 -12.18 33.60 -11.01
N LEU A 453 -11.88 33.05 -9.82
CA LEU A 453 -11.01 31.90 -9.56
C LEU A 453 -11.78 30.68 -9.02
N GLU A 454 -13.12 30.67 -9.07
CA GLU A 454 -13.93 29.48 -8.74
C GLU A 454 -13.44 28.29 -9.57
N SER A 455 -12.77 27.34 -8.90
CA SER A 455 -12.27 26.12 -9.53
C SER A 455 -13.23 24.98 -9.20
N ASP A 456 -13.76 24.33 -10.23
CA ASP A 456 -14.50 23.09 -10.06
C ASP A 456 -13.63 22.07 -9.29
N GLU A 457 -14.25 21.24 -8.46
CA GLU A 457 -13.57 20.09 -7.86
C GLU A 457 -13.59 18.93 -8.83
N ILE A 458 -12.41 18.49 -9.25
CA ILE A 458 -12.26 17.41 -10.23
C ILE A 458 -11.55 16.25 -9.54
N LEU A 459 -12.26 15.13 -9.46
CA LEU A 459 -11.78 13.85 -8.93
C LEU A 459 -11.77 12.81 -10.05
N THR A 460 -10.92 11.81 -9.91
CA THR A 460 -10.85 10.67 -10.83
C THR A 460 -10.80 9.36 -10.07
N THR A 461 -11.21 8.28 -10.73
CA THR A 461 -10.80 6.93 -10.32
C THR A 461 -9.30 6.75 -10.56
N ASP A 462 -8.78 5.57 -10.22
CA ASP A 462 -7.51 5.10 -10.75
C ASP A 462 -7.60 4.87 -12.27
N VAL A 463 -6.43 4.82 -12.92
CA VAL A 463 -6.31 4.46 -14.33
C VAL A 463 -6.16 2.95 -14.44
N HIS A 464 -6.95 2.35 -15.32
CA HIS A 464 -6.79 0.95 -15.70
C HIS A 464 -6.29 0.82 -17.12
N VAL A 465 -5.56 -0.26 -17.39
CA VAL A 465 -5.03 -0.58 -18.71
C VAL A 465 -5.56 -1.95 -19.14
N VAL A 466 -6.13 -2.02 -20.34
CA VAL A 466 -6.63 -3.27 -20.94
C VAL A 466 -5.95 -3.57 -22.28
N PRO A 467 -5.57 -4.83 -22.55
CA PRO A 467 -5.56 -5.97 -21.63
C PRO A 467 -4.54 -5.79 -20.48
N GLU A 468 -4.72 -6.52 -19.37
CA GLU A 468 -3.85 -6.41 -18.18
C GLU A 468 -2.46 -7.03 -18.36
N ILE A 469 -2.23 -7.72 -19.48
CA ILE A 469 -0.94 -8.37 -19.75
C ILE A 469 0.20 -7.34 -19.80
N LEU A 470 1.28 -7.62 -19.09
CA LEU A 470 2.52 -6.87 -19.15
C LEU A 470 3.45 -7.52 -20.19
N PRO A 471 3.93 -6.77 -21.20
CA PRO A 471 4.71 -7.36 -22.30
C PRO A 471 6.07 -7.92 -21.88
N TYR A 472 6.60 -7.50 -20.73
CA TYR A 472 7.91 -7.91 -20.20
C TYR A 472 7.82 -8.51 -18.79
N ALA A 473 6.64 -9.03 -18.40
CA ALA A 473 6.42 -9.68 -17.10
C ALA A 473 7.51 -10.71 -16.77
N GLY A 474 8.06 -10.66 -15.56
CA GLY A 474 9.07 -11.60 -15.06
C GLY A 474 10.46 -11.43 -15.69
N THR A 475 10.72 -10.35 -16.42
CA THR A 475 12.04 -10.11 -17.04
C THR A 475 12.86 -9.02 -16.34
N VAL A 476 12.31 -8.41 -15.30
CA VAL A 476 12.98 -7.36 -14.53
C VAL A 476 14.15 -7.93 -13.73
N CYS A 477 15.25 -7.19 -13.70
CA CYS A 477 16.41 -7.46 -12.83
C CYS A 477 16.82 -8.94 -12.77
N PRO A 478 17.17 -9.59 -13.90
CA PRO A 478 17.43 -11.04 -13.94
C PRO A 478 18.63 -11.49 -13.09
N ALA A 479 19.46 -10.55 -12.61
CA ALA A 479 20.56 -10.82 -11.68
C ALA A 479 20.14 -10.73 -10.20
N TYR A 480 18.92 -10.27 -9.91
CA TYR A 480 18.30 -10.17 -8.59
C TYR A 480 16.88 -10.74 -8.65
N PRO A 481 16.73 -12.02 -8.99
CA PRO A 481 15.41 -12.59 -9.20
C PRO A 481 14.62 -12.57 -7.89
N ARG A 482 13.53 -11.81 -7.85
CA ARG A 482 12.55 -11.88 -6.77
C ARG A 482 11.77 -13.16 -6.95
N SER A 483 11.92 -14.11 -6.03
CA SER A 483 11.11 -15.33 -6.07
C SER A 483 9.65 -14.93 -5.87
N PRO A 484 8.75 -15.17 -6.83
CA PRO A 484 7.32 -14.86 -6.65
C PRO A 484 6.62 -15.81 -5.68
N ILE A 485 7.38 -16.79 -5.17
CA ILE A 485 6.97 -17.84 -4.26
C ILE A 485 8.08 -17.96 -3.23
N TRP A 486 7.75 -17.75 -1.98
CA TRP A 486 8.61 -18.05 -0.86
C TRP A 486 8.20 -19.39 -0.29
N LEU A 487 9.18 -20.29 -0.25
CA LEU A 487 9.07 -21.58 0.42
C LEU A 487 10.01 -21.54 1.63
N PRO A 488 9.49 -21.65 2.85
CA PRO A 488 10.33 -21.77 4.02
C PRO A 488 11.06 -23.11 4.03
N ASP A 489 12.25 -23.15 4.64
CA ASP A 489 12.99 -24.42 4.85
C ASP A 489 12.27 -25.39 5.80
N ASN A 490 11.34 -24.88 6.63
CA ASN A 490 10.65 -25.66 7.65
C ASN A 490 9.17 -25.29 7.72
N ASP A 491 8.35 -26.28 8.07
CA ASP A 491 6.93 -26.11 8.36
C ASP A 491 6.71 -25.24 9.61
N ALA A 492 5.57 -24.55 9.66
CA ALA A 492 5.19 -23.78 10.84
C ALA A 492 4.68 -24.70 11.95
N ALA A 493 5.43 -24.79 13.04
CA ALA A 493 4.99 -25.45 14.27
C ALA A 493 3.97 -24.57 15.01
N VAL A 494 2.71 -25.00 15.08
CA VAL A 494 1.58 -24.22 15.61
C VAL A 494 0.69 -25.05 16.54
N ASP A 495 0.07 -24.38 17.51
CA ASP A 495 -0.99 -24.92 18.35
C ASP A 495 -2.22 -24.00 18.24
N HIS A 496 -3.08 -23.96 19.27
CA HIS A 496 -4.24 -23.06 19.35
C HIS A 496 -3.90 -21.56 19.40
N GLY A 497 -2.67 -21.21 19.78
CA GLY A 497 -2.17 -19.85 19.84
C GLY A 497 -1.84 -19.30 18.46
N TRP A 498 -2.16 -18.02 18.23
CA TRP A 498 -1.72 -17.32 17.04
C TRP A 498 -0.20 -17.14 17.08
N ARG A 499 0.48 -17.69 16.06
CA ARG A 499 1.91 -17.52 15.85
C ARG A 499 2.12 -16.62 14.64
N PHE A 500 2.85 -15.52 14.82
CA PHE A 500 3.32 -14.73 13.69
C PHE A 500 4.44 -15.47 12.95
N VAL A 501 4.37 -15.47 11.63
CA VAL A 501 5.37 -15.99 10.71
C VAL A 501 5.86 -14.81 9.89
N ASP A 502 7.14 -14.47 10.09
CA ASP A 502 7.80 -13.43 9.30
C ASP A 502 7.93 -13.91 7.84
N ALA A 503 7.32 -13.18 6.91
CA ALA A 503 7.60 -13.37 5.50
C ALA A 503 8.90 -12.63 5.14
N PRO A 504 9.72 -13.14 4.21
CA PRO A 504 10.79 -12.34 3.64
C PRO A 504 10.19 -11.10 2.98
N SER A 505 10.93 -10.01 3.04
CA SER A 505 10.57 -8.77 2.39
C SER A 505 10.42 -8.94 0.86
N GLY A 506 9.56 -8.14 0.23
CA GLY A 506 9.28 -8.20 -1.22
C GLY A 506 7.93 -8.81 -1.60
N TYR A 507 7.06 -9.08 -0.61
CA TYR A 507 5.65 -9.43 -0.82
C TYR A 507 4.74 -8.27 -0.43
N THR A 508 3.70 -8.04 -1.22
CA THR A 508 2.79 -6.89 -1.12
C THR A 508 1.38 -7.34 -0.86
N ASP A 509 0.85 -8.11 -1.80
CA ASP A 509 -0.51 -8.64 -1.77
C ASP A 509 -0.46 -10.13 -1.47
N ALA A 510 0.41 -10.47 -0.51
CA ALA A 510 0.78 -11.83 -0.16
C ALA A 510 -0.46 -12.75 -0.08
N VAL A 511 -0.39 -13.87 -0.80
CA VAL A 511 -1.35 -14.97 -0.71
C VAL A 511 -0.62 -16.15 -0.10
N VAL A 512 -1.12 -16.62 1.04
CA VAL A 512 -0.54 -17.76 1.74
C VAL A 512 -1.34 -19.01 1.41
N ILE A 513 -0.69 -20.02 0.86
CA ILE A 513 -1.27 -21.35 0.68
C ILE A 513 -0.74 -22.24 1.79
N ALA A 514 -1.63 -22.69 2.68
CA ALA A 514 -1.30 -23.62 3.75
C ALA A 514 -1.66 -25.04 3.33
N GLY A 515 -0.78 -26.00 3.62
CA GLY A 515 -1.06 -27.41 3.44
C GLY A 515 -1.72 -28.03 4.68
N PRO A 516 -1.98 -29.35 4.64
CA PRO A 516 -2.64 -30.05 5.74
C PRO A 516 -1.77 -30.09 7.00
N PRO A 517 -2.32 -29.75 8.18
CA PRO A 517 -1.64 -29.96 9.46
C PRO A 517 -1.17 -31.41 9.63
N SER A 518 -0.03 -31.61 10.28
CA SER A 518 0.42 -32.93 10.71
C SER A 518 -0.61 -33.62 11.62
N PHE A 519 -0.43 -34.90 11.91
CA PHE A 519 -1.28 -35.67 12.81
C PHE A 519 -0.48 -36.09 14.05
N ARG A 520 -0.11 -35.13 14.89
CA ARG A 520 0.56 -35.38 16.20
C ARG A 520 -0.46 -35.49 17.33
N GLY A 521 -1.51 -34.68 17.28
CA GLY A 521 -2.68 -34.74 18.15
C GLY A 521 -3.82 -35.53 17.50
N PRO A 522 -4.70 -36.17 18.30
CA PRO A 522 -5.81 -36.95 17.79
C PRO A 522 -7.02 -36.10 17.38
N ASP A 523 -7.04 -34.81 17.73
CA ASP A 523 -8.19 -33.95 17.59
C ASP A 523 -8.25 -33.32 16.18
N PRO A 524 -9.43 -33.34 15.53
CA PRO A 524 -9.60 -32.82 14.18
C PRO A 524 -9.66 -31.29 14.17
N GLY A 525 -9.06 -30.69 13.14
CA GLY A 525 -8.98 -29.24 13.00
C GLY A 525 -8.34 -28.79 11.69
N VAL A 526 -8.29 -27.47 11.51
CA VAL A 526 -7.85 -26.80 10.28
C VAL A 526 -6.69 -25.85 10.56
N ALA A 527 -5.86 -25.60 9.56
CA ALA A 527 -4.95 -24.46 9.58
C ALA A 527 -5.75 -23.16 9.41
N ARG A 528 -5.50 -22.16 10.26
CA ARG A 528 -6.21 -20.88 10.22
C ARG A 528 -5.22 -19.73 10.11
N LEU A 529 -5.47 -18.82 9.16
CA LEU A 529 -4.66 -17.62 8.94
C LEU A 529 -5.42 -16.35 9.33
N ARG A 530 -4.66 -15.31 9.67
CA ARG A 530 -5.13 -13.92 9.69
C ARG A 530 -3.97 -12.95 9.50
N ALA A 531 -4.30 -11.67 9.36
CA ALA A 531 -3.32 -10.58 9.27
C ALA A 531 -2.26 -10.83 8.19
N VAL A 532 -2.66 -11.46 7.08
CA VAL A 532 -1.78 -11.68 5.93
C VAL A 532 -1.45 -10.33 5.31
N GLY A 533 -0.17 -10.04 5.15
CA GLY A 533 0.31 -8.81 4.52
C GLY A 533 1.82 -8.80 4.31
N PRO A 534 2.41 -7.64 3.96
CA PRO A 534 3.81 -7.54 3.54
C PRO A 534 4.84 -8.01 4.57
N ALA A 535 4.52 -7.87 5.86
CA ALA A 535 5.43 -8.25 6.95
C ALA A 535 5.37 -9.75 7.30
N GLY A 536 4.35 -10.47 6.81
CA GLY A 536 4.07 -11.84 7.25
C GLY A 536 2.59 -12.09 7.49
N PHE A 537 2.30 -13.09 8.32
CA PHE A 537 0.95 -13.50 8.66
C PHE A 537 0.92 -14.19 10.02
N GLU A 538 -0.27 -14.29 10.63
CA GLU A 538 -0.47 -15.14 11.80
C GLU A 538 -1.13 -16.46 11.38
N LEU A 539 -0.61 -17.57 11.91
CA LEU A 539 -1.09 -18.92 11.66
C LEU A 539 -1.31 -19.65 12.99
N ARG A 540 -2.36 -20.48 13.04
CA ARG A 540 -2.62 -21.42 14.14
C ARG A 540 -3.25 -22.72 13.64
N PHE A 541 -3.22 -23.75 14.48
CA PHE A 541 -4.10 -24.91 14.35
C PHE A 541 -5.39 -24.64 15.12
N GLN A 542 -6.54 -24.76 14.46
CA GLN A 542 -7.85 -24.53 15.06
C GLN A 542 -8.70 -25.79 14.97
N GLU A 543 -8.98 -26.39 16.12
CA GLU A 543 -9.94 -27.50 16.24
C GLU A 543 -11.37 -27.06 15.93
N TRP A 544 -12.20 -28.01 15.55
CA TRP A 544 -13.65 -27.81 15.45
C TRP A 544 -14.26 -27.40 16.81
N ASP A 545 -15.20 -26.46 16.79
CA ASP A 545 -15.75 -25.79 17.98
C ASP A 545 -16.34 -26.76 19.03
N TYR A 546 -16.90 -27.90 18.62
CA TYR A 546 -17.46 -28.92 19.51
C TYR A 546 -16.37 -29.54 20.39
N ARG A 547 -15.13 -29.68 19.90
CA ARG A 547 -14.00 -30.19 20.68
C ARG A 547 -13.59 -29.18 21.75
N ALA A 548 -13.44 -27.92 21.38
CA ALA A 548 -13.10 -26.85 22.32
C ALA A 548 -14.13 -26.74 23.47
N ARG A 549 -15.43 -26.91 23.17
CA ARG A 549 -16.51 -26.90 24.18
C ARG A 549 -16.52 -28.13 25.08
N LEU A 550 -16.16 -29.30 24.56
CA LEU A 550 -16.22 -30.56 25.28
C LEU A 550 -15.08 -30.74 26.28
N PHE A 551 -13.93 -30.12 26.03
CA PHE A 551 -12.71 -30.38 26.80
C PHE A 551 -12.15 -29.20 27.60
N ASP A 552 -12.66 -27.96 27.42
CA ASP A 552 -12.17 -26.75 28.12
C ASP A 552 -10.62 -26.67 28.09
N ASP A 553 -10.04 -27.15 26.98
CA ASP A 553 -8.62 -27.53 26.92
C ASP A 553 -7.73 -26.30 26.68
N VAL A 554 -6.61 -26.27 27.40
CA VAL A 554 -5.58 -25.24 27.37
C VAL A 554 -4.30 -25.80 26.73
N TYR A 555 -4.30 -27.06 26.29
CA TYR A 555 -3.14 -27.77 25.72
C TYR A 555 -3.49 -28.58 24.47
N HIS A 556 -3.02 -28.11 23.32
CA HIS A 556 -3.09 -28.84 22.06
C HIS A 556 -1.69 -29.34 21.67
N ALA A 557 -1.62 -30.49 20.99
CA ALA A 557 -0.37 -30.93 20.40
C ALA A 557 0.09 -29.89 19.35
N ILE A 558 1.38 -29.60 19.31
CA ILE A 558 1.96 -28.75 18.28
C ILE A 558 1.88 -29.53 16.96
N GLU A 559 1.21 -28.96 15.96
CA GLU A 559 1.15 -29.48 14.61
C GLU A 559 2.08 -28.69 13.68
N ASP A 560 2.69 -29.38 12.72
CA ASP A 560 3.48 -28.76 11.66
C ASP A 560 2.60 -28.53 10.43
N VAL A 561 2.50 -27.27 10.01
CA VAL A 561 1.74 -26.83 8.83
C VAL A 561 2.70 -26.32 7.76
N PRO A 562 2.82 -27.01 6.60
CA PRO A 562 3.57 -26.49 5.47
C PRO A 562 2.84 -25.28 4.89
N PHE A 563 3.58 -24.28 4.42
CA PHE A 563 3.00 -23.10 3.79
C PHE A 563 3.90 -22.59 2.66
N ALA A 564 3.30 -21.86 1.73
CA ALA A 564 3.99 -21.08 0.72
C ALA A 564 3.38 -19.67 0.70
N VAL A 565 4.21 -18.65 0.49
CA VAL A 565 3.74 -17.26 0.32
C VAL A 565 3.98 -16.86 -1.12
N LEU A 566 2.95 -16.33 -1.77
CA LEU A 566 2.96 -16.04 -3.21
C LEU A 566 2.42 -14.64 -3.48
N GLU A 567 2.89 -14.02 -4.56
CA GLU A 567 2.24 -12.82 -5.10
C GLU A 567 1.11 -13.20 -6.08
N PRO A 568 -0.03 -12.50 -6.05
CA PRO A 568 -1.08 -12.62 -7.05
C PRO A 568 -0.56 -12.45 -8.48
N GLY A 569 -1.29 -13.04 -9.42
CA GLY A 569 -1.02 -12.93 -10.85
C GLY A 569 -0.74 -14.26 -11.52
N ARG A 570 -0.63 -14.20 -12.84
CA ARG A 570 -0.41 -15.37 -13.70
C ARG A 570 1.00 -15.35 -14.26
N ARG A 571 1.70 -16.48 -14.14
CA ARG A 571 3.10 -16.63 -14.53
C ARG A 571 3.29 -17.88 -15.38
N ILE A 572 4.18 -17.78 -16.35
CA ILE A 572 4.71 -18.94 -17.08
C ILE A 572 6.09 -19.23 -16.47
N MET A 573 6.26 -20.42 -15.91
CA MET A 573 7.50 -20.82 -15.23
C MET A 573 8.57 -21.26 -16.25
N THR A 574 9.80 -21.43 -15.78
CA THR A 574 10.96 -21.81 -16.61
C THR A 574 10.79 -23.15 -17.33
N ASP A 575 9.97 -24.06 -16.78
CA ASP A 575 9.62 -25.34 -17.41
C ASP A 575 8.40 -25.27 -18.35
N GLY A 576 7.80 -24.08 -18.52
CA GLY A 576 6.60 -23.84 -19.33
C GLY A 576 5.27 -24.16 -18.65
N SER A 577 5.27 -24.54 -17.37
CA SER A 577 4.03 -24.62 -16.57
C SER A 577 3.43 -23.23 -16.34
N VAL A 578 2.12 -23.16 -16.14
CA VAL A 578 1.38 -21.91 -15.92
C VAL A 578 0.79 -21.93 -14.52
N TRP A 579 1.15 -20.93 -13.72
CA TRP A 579 0.74 -20.79 -12.33
C TRP A 579 -0.07 -19.50 -12.21
N GLU A 580 -1.24 -19.57 -11.58
CA GLU A 580 -2.09 -18.41 -11.33
C GLU A 580 -2.45 -18.34 -9.84
N VAL A 581 -2.22 -17.18 -9.24
CA VAL A 581 -2.50 -16.89 -7.83
C VAL A 581 -3.51 -15.75 -7.77
N GLY A 582 -4.46 -15.83 -6.85
CA GLY A 582 -5.41 -14.75 -6.63
C GLY A 582 -6.22 -14.92 -5.35
N THR A 583 -7.12 -13.98 -5.11
CA THR A 583 -8.01 -13.95 -3.94
C THR A 583 -9.46 -13.71 -4.35
N PHE A 584 -10.40 -14.12 -3.52
CA PHE A 584 -11.83 -13.86 -3.68
C PHE A 584 -12.56 -13.93 -2.33
N ASP A 585 -13.72 -13.30 -2.22
CA ASP A 585 -14.54 -13.32 -1.01
C ASP A 585 -15.53 -14.49 -1.02
N LEU A 586 -15.64 -15.17 0.12
CA LEU A 586 -16.74 -16.10 0.42
C LEU A 586 -17.42 -15.73 1.72
N GLY A 587 -18.70 -16.07 1.87
CA GLY A 587 -19.43 -15.93 3.13
C GLY A 587 -20.62 -16.89 3.15
N GLY A 588 -21.24 -17.02 4.33
CA GLY A 588 -22.21 -18.09 4.58
C GLY A 588 -21.54 -19.46 4.62
N THR A 589 -22.35 -20.51 4.68
CA THR A 589 -21.88 -21.89 4.84
C THR A 589 -22.57 -22.77 3.80
N GLN A 590 -21.79 -23.61 3.11
CA GLN A 590 -22.20 -24.41 1.96
C GLN A 590 -22.80 -23.60 0.78
N ASP A 591 -22.59 -22.29 0.74
CA ASP A 591 -23.06 -21.39 -0.33
C ASP A 591 -22.04 -21.35 -1.50
N TRP A 592 -22.22 -22.27 -2.45
CA TRP A 592 -21.33 -22.42 -3.60
C TRP A 592 -21.33 -21.20 -4.55
N LYS A 593 -20.17 -20.59 -4.72
CA LYS A 593 -19.95 -19.47 -5.66
C LYS A 593 -19.06 -19.89 -6.83
N PRO A 594 -19.38 -19.48 -8.07
CA PRO A 594 -18.48 -19.65 -9.21
C PRO A 594 -17.33 -18.64 -9.13
N ILE A 595 -16.11 -19.13 -9.32
CA ILE A 595 -14.86 -18.34 -9.36
C ILE A 595 -14.23 -18.55 -10.74
N SER A 596 -13.87 -17.47 -11.41
CA SER A 596 -13.25 -17.49 -12.75
C SER A 596 -11.75 -17.26 -12.65
N PHE A 597 -10.98 -17.95 -13.48
CA PHE A 597 -9.57 -17.60 -13.70
C PHE A 597 -9.44 -16.34 -14.55
N GLY A 598 -8.35 -15.59 -14.37
CA GLY A 598 -8.10 -14.37 -15.14
C GLY A 598 -7.97 -14.64 -16.64
N THR A 599 -7.45 -15.81 -17.01
CA THR A 599 -7.43 -16.32 -18.38
C THR A 599 -7.68 -17.83 -18.37
N ALA A 600 -8.32 -18.37 -19.42
CA ALA A 600 -8.50 -19.81 -19.53
C ALA A 600 -7.15 -20.55 -19.58
N PHE A 601 -7.03 -21.68 -18.88
CA PHE A 601 -5.92 -22.61 -19.02
C PHE A 601 -6.13 -23.54 -20.24
N ASP A 602 -5.06 -24.17 -20.72
CA ASP A 602 -5.15 -25.14 -21.81
C ASP A 602 -5.92 -26.42 -21.39
N ALA A 603 -5.89 -26.75 -20.10
CA ALA A 603 -6.68 -27.80 -19.47
C ALA A 603 -7.03 -27.40 -18.03
N ALA A 604 -7.88 -28.17 -17.35
CA ALA A 604 -8.20 -27.91 -15.95
C ALA A 604 -6.93 -27.96 -15.08
N PRO A 605 -6.59 -26.89 -14.34
CA PRO A 605 -5.42 -26.86 -13.48
C PRO A 605 -5.65 -27.68 -12.20
N LYS A 606 -4.58 -27.90 -11.43
CA LYS A 606 -4.66 -28.31 -10.02
C LYS A 606 -4.91 -27.10 -9.15
N LEU A 607 -5.77 -27.22 -8.15
CA LEU A 607 -6.25 -26.09 -7.37
C LEU A 607 -5.96 -26.28 -5.88
N PHE A 608 -5.50 -25.23 -5.20
CA PHE A 608 -5.27 -25.19 -3.76
C PHE A 608 -5.92 -23.95 -3.18
N LEU A 609 -6.70 -24.08 -2.11
CA LEU A 609 -7.38 -22.96 -1.46
C LEU A 609 -6.91 -22.80 -0.01
N THR A 610 -6.87 -21.57 0.48
CA THR A 610 -6.63 -21.30 1.90
C THR A 610 -7.36 -20.03 2.31
N VAL A 611 -8.07 -20.06 3.44
CA VAL A 611 -8.73 -18.85 3.97
C VAL A 611 -7.69 -17.92 4.58
N GLN A 612 -7.63 -16.67 4.12
CA GLN A 612 -6.59 -15.68 4.45
C GLN A 612 -6.95 -14.83 5.68
N THR A 613 -8.24 -14.72 6.00
CA THR A 613 -8.75 -13.90 7.10
C THR A 613 -9.42 -14.75 8.18
N ALA A 614 -9.61 -14.15 9.36
CA ALA A 614 -10.36 -14.72 10.47
C ALA A 614 -11.36 -13.69 11.02
N ASN A 615 -12.30 -13.30 10.17
CA ASN A 615 -13.40 -12.40 10.51
C ASN A 615 -14.48 -13.12 11.34
N GLY A 616 -14.72 -14.41 11.07
CA GLY A 616 -15.48 -15.33 11.90
C GLY A 616 -14.60 -15.99 12.97
N ILE A 617 -15.19 -16.29 14.13
CA ILE A 617 -14.46 -16.94 15.24
C ILE A 617 -14.43 -18.46 15.11
N GLN A 618 -15.42 -19.04 14.43
CA GLN A 618 -15.62 -20.47 14.25
C GLN A 618 -14.55 -21.07 13.33
N ALA A 619 -14.25 -22.36 13.52
CA ALA A 619 -13.44 -23.10 12.59
C ALA A 619 -14.16 -23.23 11.24
N VAL A 620 -13.43 -23.04 10.15
CA VAL A 620 -13.99 -23.11 8.80
C VAL A 620 -12.95 -23.63 7.81
N THR A 621 -13.41 -24.43 6.84
CA THR A 621 -12.60 -24.92 5.72
C THR A 621 -13.17 -24.45 4.38
N ALA A 622 -12.31 -24.24 3.39
CA ALA A 622 -12.71 -23.92 2.03
C ALA A 622 -12.69 -25.18 1.16
N ARG A 623 -13.82 -25.49 0.52
CA ARG A 623 -13.94 -26.62 -0.42
C ARG A 623 -14.09 -26.10 -1.84
N ALA A 624 -13.59 -26.87 -2.81
CA ALA A 624 -13.76 -26.60 -4.22
C ALA A 624 -14.52 -27.73 -4.92
N ARG A 625 -15.20 -27.41 -6.03
CA ARG A 625 -15.75 -28.39 -6.97
C ARG A 625 -15.76 -27.85 -8.39
N GLN A 626 -16.05 -28.73 -9.35
CA GLN A 626 -16.22 -28.36 -10.77
C GLN A 626 -15.04 -27.55 -11.34
N VAL A 627 -13.80 -27.98 -11.05
CA VAL A 627 -12.60 -27.34 -11.61
C VAL A 627 -12.54 -27.58 -13.12
N THR A 628 -12.51 -26.49 -13.89
CA THR A 628 -12.45 -26.48 -15.36
C THR A 628 -11.29 -25.61 -15.83
N ALA A 629 -11.06 -25.53 -17.14
CA ALA A 629 -10.06 -24.61 -17.71
C ALA A 629 -10.36 -23.12 -17.45
N THR A 630 -11.62 -22.74 -17.18
CA THR A 630 -12.05 -21.33 -17.06
C THR A 630 -12.33 -20.90 -15.62
N GLY A 631 -12.41 -21.84 -14.68
CA GLY A 631 -12.77 -21.54 -13.30
C GLY A 631 -13.20 -22.78 -12.51
N PHE A 632 -13.69 -22.54 -11.30
CA PHE A 632 -14.15 -23.55 -10.35
C PHE A 632 -15.33 -23.01 -9.53
N GLN A 633 -15.89 -23.82 -8.63
CA GLN A 633 -16.80 -23.35 -7.58
C GLN A 633 -16.16 -23.54 -6.21
N ALA A 634 -16.42 -22.63 -5.29
CA ALA A 634 -15.94 -22.72 -3.91
C ALA A 634 -17.01 -22.34 -2.88
N ALA A 635 -16.90 -22.89 -1.67
CA ALA A 635 -17.75 -22.57 -0.53
C ALA A 635 -16.99 -22.78 0.79
N LEU A 636 -17.44 -22.08 1.84
CA LEU A 636 -17.00 -22.27 3.21
C LEU A 636 -17.84 -23.35 3.91
N PHE A 637 -17.19 -24.17 4.72
CA PHE A 637 -17.81 -25.24 5.51
C PHE A 637 -17.38 -25.08 6.97
N GLU A 638 -18.36 -24.89 7.84
CA GLU A 638 -18.21 -24.88 9.30
C GLU A 638 -18.57 -26.26 9.87
N GLU A 639 -18.38 -26.39 11.19
CA GLU A 639 -18.97 -27.45 11.99
C GLU A 639 -20.47 -27.64 11.68
N GLU A 640 -20.89 -28.88 11.50
CA GLU A 640 -22.22 -29.23 10.99
C GLU A 640 -23.35 -28.83 11.94
N ALA A 641 -23.15 -28.99 13.25
CA ALA A 641 -24.09 -28.57 14.28
C ALA A 641 -24.20 -27.04 14.41
N LEU A 642 -23.30 -26.28 13.78
CA LEU A 642 -23.21 -24.81 13.82
C LEU A 642 -23.33 -24.16 12.45
N ASN A 643 -23.98 -24.84 11.50
CA ASN A 643 -24.19 -24.39 10.13
C ASN A 643 -25.25 -23.25 10.03
N GLU A 644 -25.08 -22.20 10.84
CA GLU A 644 -25.98 -21.04 10.95
C GLU A 644 -25.56 -19.87 10.04
N GLY A 645 -24.39 -19.99 9.40
CA GLY A 645 -23.84 -19.05 8.42
C GLY A 645 -22.57 -18.35 8.91
N HIS A 646 -21.49 -18.49 8.15
CA HIS A 646 -20.19 -17.88 8.44
C HIS A 646 -20.11 -16.41 8.01
N THR A 647 -19.37 -15.60 8.77
CA THR A 647 -18.97 -14.23 8.37
C THR A 647 -18.16 -14.28 7.08
N GLY A 648 -18.18 -13.22 6.28
CA GLY A 648 -17.38 -13.16 5.05
C GLY A 648 -15.88 -13.26 5.32
N GLU A 649 -15.16 -14.05 4.54
CA GLU A 649 -13.72 -14.25 4.59
C GLU A 649 -13.10 -14.11 3.19
N VAL A 650 -11.85 -13.62 3.15
CA VAL A 650 -11.02 -13.65 1.95
C VAL A 650 -10.40 -15.03 1.83
N VAL A 651 -10.49 -15.63 0.65
CA VAL A 651 -9.89 -16.93 0.31
C VAL A 651 -8.87 -16.74 -0.80
N GLY A 652 -7.66 -17.24 -0.58
CA GLY A 652 -6.58 -17.29 -1.56
C GLY A 652 -6.62 -18.59 -2.35
N TYR A 653 -6.24 -18.54 -3.63
CA TYR A 653 -6.06 -19.71 -4.47
C TYR A 653 -4.71 -19.74 -5.18
N LEU A 654 -4.22 -20.96 -5.40
CA LEU A 654 -3.14 -21.29 -6.32
C LEU A 654 -3.64 -22.32 -7.33
N ALA A 655 -3.59 -21.98 -8.61
CA ALA A 655 -3.96 -22.84 -9.72
C ALA A 655 -2.73 -23.15 -10.59
N ILE A 656 -2.41 -24.43 -10.77
CA ILE A 656 -1.23 -24.87 -11.52
C ILE A 656 -1.63 -25.78 -12.69
N HIS A 657 -1.29 -25.36 -13.90
CA HIS A 657 -1.34 -26.19 -15.08
C HIS A 657 0.09 -26.55 -15.52
N SER A 658 0.43 -27.85 -15.42
CA SER A 658 1.70 -28.39 -15.89
C SER A 658 1.45 -29.43 -16.99
N PRO A 659 2.03 -29.27 -18.20
CA PRO A 659 1.89 -30.26 -19.27
C PRO A 659 2.45 -31.64 -18.89
N THR A 660 3.43 -31.69 -17.99
CA THR A 660 4.12 -32.91 -17.55
C THR A 660 3.64 -33.41 -16.19
N GLY A 661 2.96 -32.56 -15.40
CA GLY A 661 2.54 -32.87 -14.03
C GLY A 661 3.65 -32.80 -12.99
N SER A 662 4.88 -32.47 -13.39
CA SER A 662 6.03 -32.27 -12.50
C SER A 662 7.15 -31.55 -13.26
N GLY A 663 8.01 -30.82 -12.56
CA GLY A 663 9.10 -30.09 -13.18
C GLY A 663 10.08 -29.50 -12.17
N LEU A 664 11.02 -28.72 -12.71
CA LEU A 664 11.95 -27.88 -11.95
C LEU A 664 11.61 -26.43 -12.31
N ILE A 665 11.36 -25.62 -11.29
CA ILE A 665 11.08 -24.20 -11.45
C ILE A 665 12.17 -23.39 -10.78
N ASP A 666 12.45 -22.23 -11.36
CA ASP A 666 13.38 -21.27 -10.80
C ASP A 666 12.61 -20.37 -9.82
N LEU A 667 12.98 -20.43 -8.55
CA LEU A 667 12.50 -19.55 -7.48
C LEU A 667 13.63 -18.64 -7.01
N GLY A 668 14.33 -18.01 -7.94
CA GLY A 668 15.34 -16.99 -7.65
C GLY A 668 16.74 -17.57 -7.56
N ASP A 669 17.23 -17.79 -6.35
CA ASP A 669 18.55 -18.40 -6.12
C ASP A 669 18.49 -19.95 -6.13
N ASP A 670 17.29 -20.52 -6.05
CA ASP A 670 17.06 -21.95 -5.93
C ASP A 670 16.22 -22.54 -7.08
N GLU A 671 16.71 -23.65 -7.65
CA GLU A 671 15.92 -24.50 -8.53
C GLU A 671 15.11 -25.49 -7.67
N VAL A 672 13.79 -25.33 -7.66
CA VAL A 672 12.89 -26.11 -6.80
C VAL A 672 12.10 -27.10 -7.64
N SER A 673 12.08 -28.37 -7.21
CA SER A 673 11.23 -29.38 -7.85
C SER A 673 9.79 -29.28 -7.40
N TYR A 674 8.85 -29.50 -8.32
CA TYR A 674 7.44 -29.70 -7.97
C TYR A 674 6.84 -30.93 -8.65
N ALA A 675 5.82 -31.50 -8.02
CA ALA A 675 5.02 -32.61 -8.56
C ALA A 675 3.54 -32.44 -8.21
N LEU A 676 2.68 -32.79 -9.15
CA LEU A 676 1.23 -32.69 -9.05
C LEU A 676 0.60 -34.06 -9.21
N GLN A 677 -0.38 -34.38 -8.36
CA GLN A 677 -1.14 -35.62 -8.47
C GLN A 677 -2.56 -35.43 -7.96
N SER A 678 -3.55 -36.01 -8.63
CA SER A 678 -4.87 -36.24 -8.02
C SER A 678 -4.95 -37.64 -7.44
N VAL A 679 -5.58 -37.77 -6.28
CA VAL A 679 -5.85 -39.05 -5.64
C VAL A 679 -7.29 -39.10 -5.14
N SER A 680 -7.87 -40.30 -5.08
CA SER A 680 -9.14 -40.51 -4.39
C SER A 680 -8.87 -40.91 -2.95
N ALA A 681 -9.42 -40.18 -1.99
CA ALA A 681 -9.19 -40.38 -0.57
C ALA A 681 -10.50 -40.27 0.23
N ASP A 682 -10.51 -40.94 1.37
CA ASP A 682 -11.58 -40.92 2.37
C ASP A 682 -10.93 -40.77 3.76
N THR A 683 -11.55 -41.31 4.80
CA THR A 683 -11.04 -41.26 6.19
C THR A 683 -9.82 -42.14 6.43
N ARG A 684 -9.48 -43.01 5.48
CA ARG A 684 -8.28 -43.85 5.55
C ARG A 684 -7.06 -43.12 5.01
N TRP A 685 -5.92 -43.38 5.64
CA TRP A 685 -4.61 -42.90 5.18
C TRP A 685 -4.35 -43.36 3.73
N THR A 686 -4.19 -42.36 2.87
CA THR A 686 -4.02 -42.53 1.43
C THR A 686 -2.66 -41.96 1.01
N GLN A 687 -1.88 -42.75 0.28
CA GLN A 687 -0.55 -42.37 -0.20
C GLN A 687 -0.66 -41.48 -1.43
N VAL A 688 0.03 -40.34 -1.43
CA VAL A 688 0.11 -39.41 -2.56
C VAL A 688 1.43 -38.65 -2.50
N LEU A 689 2.17 -38.60 -3.60
CA LEU A 689 3.48 -37.91 -3.69
C LEU A 689 4.47 -38.25 -2.55
N GLY A 690 4.47 -39.49 -2.06
CA GLY A 690 5.36 -39.94 -0.98
C GLY A 690 4.92 -39.55 0.44
N GLN A 691 3.78 -38.86 0.57
CA GLN A 691 3.15 -38.49 1.84
C GLN A 691 1.85 -39.29 2.06
N GLN A 692 1.31 -39.24 3.27
CA GLN A 692 0.00 -39.84 3.59
C GLN A 692 -0.98 -38.78 4.04
N VAL A 693 -2.19 -38.80 3.47
CA VAL A 693 -3.28 -37.89 3.83
C VAL A 693 -4.56 -38.61 4.13
N ARG A 694 -5.45 -37.95 4.88
CA ARG A 694 -6.83 -38.39 5.09
C ARG A 694 -7.78 -37.20 5.20
N LEU A 695 -9.06 -37.47 4.96
CA LEU A 695 -10.17 -36.57 5.28
C LEU A 695 -10.73 -36.96 6.64
N GLU A 696 -10.63 -36.08 7.62
CA GLU A 696 -11.28 -36.24 8.92
C GLU A 696 -12.66 -35.59 8.86
N GLU A 697 -13.69 -36.42 8.89
CA GLU A 697 -15.06 -35.96 9.05
C GLU A 697 -15.26 -35.28 10.41
N GLU A 698 -16.01 -34.19 10.37
CA GLU A 698 -16.50 -33.45 11.53
C GLU A 698 -17.65 -34.25 12.17
N ALA A 699 -17.74 -34.31 13.50
CA ALA A 699 -18.60 -35.28 14.21
C ALA A 699 -19.58 -34.62 15.20
N SER A 700 -19.91 -33.35 14.98
CA SER A 700 -20.77 -32.56 15.87
C SER A 700 -22.25 -32.90 15.72
N LEU A 701 -22.69 -33.19 14.49
CA LEU A 701 -24.09 -33.49 14.18
C LEU A 701 -24.41 -34.96 14.44
N ASP A 702 -23.47 -35.84 14.13
CA ASP A 702 -23.56 -37.26 14.43
C ASP A 702 -22.17 -37.90 14.66
N PRO A 703 -22.11 -39.09 15.27
CA PRO A 703 -20.84 -39.74 15.62
C PRO A 703 -20.26 -40.61 14.50
N GLU A 704 -20.85 -40.62 13.30
CA GLU A 704 -20.23 -41.21 12.12
C GLU A 704 -18.96 -40.43 11.78
N THR A 705 -17.94 -41.15 11.34
CA THR A 705 -16.67 -40.53 10.94
C THR A 705 -16.18 -41.18 9.65
N ASP A 706 -17.11 -41.71 8.84
CA ASP A 706 -16.88 -42.39 7.57
C ASP A 706 -17.30 -41.48 6.40
N HIS A 707 -16.37 -40.67 5.90
CA HIS A 707 -16.62 -39.84 4.72
C HIS A 707 -16.52 -40.64 3.42
N VAL A 708 -17.36 -40.31 2.44
CA VAL A 708 -17.26 -40.90 1.10
C VAL A 708 -15.94 -40.51 0.42
N GLN A 709 -15.53 -41.31 -0.57
CA GLN A 709 -14.32 -40.98 -1.34
C GLN A 709 -14.49 -39.67 -2.12
N GLU A 710 -13.56 -38.75 -1.92
CA GLU A 710 -13.43 -37.49 -2.64
C GLU A 710 -12.16 -37.49 -3.49
N THR A 711 -12.08 -36.58 -4.47
CA THR A 711 -10.86 -36.32 -5.23
C THR A 711 -10.09 -35.20 -4.54
N LEU A 712 -8.82 -35.49 -4.23
CA LEU A 712 -7.86 -34.53 -3.70
C LEU A 712 -6.84 -34.19 -4.77
N ASP A 713 -6.59 -32.91 -5.01
CA ASP A 713 -5.41 -32.45 -5.72
C ASP A 713 -4.27 -32.25 -4.71
N ALA A 714 -3.09 -32.76 -5.05
CA ALA A 714 -1.89 -32.69 -4.23
C ALA A 714 -0.74 -32.04 -5.01
N LEU A 715 0.03 -31.20 -4.31
CA LEU A 715 1.26 -30.57 -4.75
C LEU A 715 2.36 -30.89 -3.75
N LEU A 716 3.47 -31.43 -4.24
CA LEU A 716 4.75 -31.43 -3.54
C LEU A 716 5.59 -30.36 -4.22
N LEU A 717 6.06 -29.37 -3.47
CA LEU A 717 6.83 -28.22 -3.95
C LEU A 717 8.02 -28.01 -3.02
N GLY A 718 9.22 -28.38 -3.49
CA GLY A 718 10.35 -28.63 -2.60
C GLY A 718 9.97 -29.70 -1.56
N ASP A 719 10.13 -29.35 -0.29
CA ASP A 719 9.67 -30.17 0.84
C ASP A 719 8.25 -29.82 1.31
N GLY A 720 7.67 -28.71 0.80
CA GLY A 720 6.32 -28.28 1.11
C GLY A 720 5.26 -29.17 0.47
N PHE A 721 4.26 -29.58 1.24
CA PHE A 721 3.21 -30.49 0.79
C PHE A 721 1.82 -29.90 0.99
N PHE A 722 1.08 -29.75 -0.10
CA PHE A 722 -0.20 -29.06 -0.16
C PHE A 722 -1.26 -29.96 -0.75
N VAL A 723 -2.47 -29.94 -0.17
CA VAL A 723 -3.57 -30.79 -0.62
C VAL A 723 -4.88 -30.03 -0.51
N GLN A 724 -5.74 -30.19 -1.51
CA GLN A 724 -7.06 -29.59 -1.56
C GLN A 724 -8.09 -30.59 -2.05
N GLN A 725 -9.23 -30.62 -1.37
CA GLN A 725 -10.40 -31.34 -1.85
C GLN A 725 -11.08 -30.56 -2.98
N VAL A 726 -11.27 -31.20 -4.13
CA VAL A 726 -11.80 -30.59 -5.37
C VAL A 726 -13.10 -31.25 -5.88
N THR A 727 -13.75 -32.05 -5.03
CA THR A 727 -15.09 -32.63 -5.25
C THR A 727 -15.94 -32.53 -4.00
N ASP A 728 -17.26 -32.69 -4.17
CA ASP A 728 -18.28 -32.62 -3.14
C ASP A 728 -19.24 -33.82 -3.19
N TYR A 729 -18.69 -35.02 -3.30
CA TYR A 729 -19.51 -36.24 -3.32
C TYR A 729 -20.18 -36.50 -1.96
N GLY A 730 -19.54 -36.11 -0.86
CA GLY A 730 -20.09 -36.14 0.49
C GLY A 730 -20.55 -34.77 0.95
N SER A 731 -21.68 -34.72 1.67
CA SER A 731 -22.19 -33.49 2.29
C SER A 731 -21.36 -33.03 3.47
N ASP A 732 -20.71 -33.98 4.14
CA ASP A 732 -20.26 -33.76 5.49
C ASP A 732 -19.02 -32.87 5.52
N THR A 733 -18.88 -32.09 6.58
CA THR A 733 -17.73 -31.21 6.74
C THR A 733 -16.50 -32.05 7.05
N THR A 734 -15.39 -31.79 6.36
CA THR A 734 -14.13 -32.54 6.54
C THR A 734 -12.93 -31.62 6.68
N ALA A 735 -11.95 -32.01 7.50
CA ALA A 735 -10.63 -31.42 7.57
C ALA A 735 -9.56 -32.33 6.94
N LEU A 736 -8.54 -31.77 6.30
CA LEU A 736 -7.41 -32.53 5.78
C LEU A 736 -6.31 -32.67 6.84
N ARG A 737 -5.76 -33.87 6.99
CA ARG A 737 -4.57 -34.12 7.80
C ARG A 737 -3.51 -34.89 7.03
N ARG A 738 -2.24 -34.68 7.39
CA ARG A 738 -1.11 -35.49 6.91
C ARG A 738 -0.46 -36.28 8.03
N LEU A 739 0.00 -37.48 7.71
CA LEU A 739 0.87 -38.24 8.60
C LEU A 739 2.31 -37.76 8.43
N GLU A 740 3.08 -37.71 9.51
CA GLU A 740 4.50 -37.36 9.43
C GLU A 740 5.28 -38.32 8.53
N SER A 741 6.29 -37.79 7.83
CA SER A 741 7.21 -38.62 7.07
C SER A 741 8.06 -39.45 8.05
N SER A 742 8.19 -40.75 7.79
CA SER A 742 8.75 -41.70 8.76
C SER A 742 10.29 -41.67 8.89
N SER A 743 10.93 -40.51 8.78
CA SER A 743 12.40 -40.36 8.91
C SER A 743 12.88 -40.25 10.37
N GLU A 744 11.99 -40.11 11.36
CA GLU A 744 12.33 -40.06 12.80
C GLU A 744 11.88 -41.27 13.63
N VAL A 745 11.82 -42.47 13.03
CA VAL A 745 11.83 -43.69 13.87
C VAL A 745 13.28 -43.97 14.26
N ALA A 746 13.66 -43.48 15.44
CA ALA A 746 14.92 -43.80 16.10
C ALA A 746 15.26 -45.29 15.94
N ALA A 747 16.47 -45.55 15.45
CA ALA A 747 17.07 -46.88 15.48
C ALA A 747 17.04 -47.42 16.93
N PRO A 748 16.84 -48.75 17.10
CA PRO A 748 16.66 -49.38 18.41
C PRO A 748 17.82 -49.18 19.40
#